data_AF-A0A7W1NDL5-F1
#
_entry.id   AF-A0A7W1NDL5-F1
#
_cell.length_a   1.000
_cell.length_b   1.000
_cell.length_c   1.000
_cell.angle_alpha   90.00
_cell.angle_beta   90.00
_cell.angle_gamma   90.00
#
_symmetry.space_group_name_H-M   'P 1'
#
loop_
_entity.id
_entity.type
_entity.pdbx_description
1 polymer ?
#
loop_
_entity_poly.entity_id
_entity_poly.type
_entity_poly.pdbx_seq_one_letter_code
_entity_poly.pdbx_strand_id
1 'polypeptide(L)'
;VILRLSGTVDLVFTTLGVSNSVLSGLFFDTVGDGYDLTMNGVLSGAAGMSAQGQHQATLGAVNTYAGDSAVSGTATLRCAIASAVPTTDLAVSTGSTFALDGFAQVVDGLSGGGAVTLGAGTLTLGASDGSATFSGVISGAGAVTKAGAGIQTLSGANTYAGATAINEGRVVIGNAAALGTNVGATVVADGATLQWGGTFNIGAEALTLTGAGDGDVGALYSPAGSYAIISGRVTLVGAAVVNNESTSAVIFAAGSPNAVTGTGDLTLCGTGTLRLTGGCDYSGSTTIEGGTLQIDGASGSILGTSAITIDAGGELLITDEGAADSDRIADTTPITLTGGRLRILAPATASRSETFGLLTIGSGANVITTTSAGVGIATFTASSWSRPGGGVLELVRGTAAPFGRLFLTGIADGAPLRWSTVTEATSTPGIYDTTDGLIQESPVTLFTAIDSWVPWAAVPTWDHGVLTPGAGDDAYLPGRFVSMANQNHSIRNIRIGNGGGINQGMIVTVSGLLRFDGNSFTSASFQFGANEGFINHSTAGFLAYLWPSASLLGSAGLTKTGPGTYDIRGYGSYTGVTTVAAGALRVGNSAALGDTASGTVVCDDAVLQLNGVTITGEPLTLDGDGPSGDGALHVLASGGWTGATTLAGDSVIGVVGGATATLSGAIGGARDLTIDSMGTTILSGASTFSGVSALHGVGTIRTLGAVAAGSAGPLGNASSAVSLDGPALEIGGGFARDIAYGTHNGRIDAYGAARILTGDVVGAAAAGLIGSYVPQGLRGVVEDDWRLSRSVGGTRFDPLVYFTTVSWGTAAERQAFGIADAGGNDWRDFSVQWDGWLTVPTAGTDLMTRSDDYSRVWLDFDGDGAIDAGEWGENGWSSGGGGQGDTTRIVHASVPAGTYRTRVQYEEGNG
;
A
#
# COMPACT_ATOMS: atom_id res chain seq x y z
N VAL A 1 -53.05 -27.24 -61.26
CA VAL A 1 -54.49 -27.14 -61.57
C VAL A 1 -55.04 -26.02 -60.71
N ILE A 2 -55.56 -24.94 -61.28
CA ILE A 2 -56.29 -23.92 -60.51
C ILE A 2 -57.75 -24.36 -60.50
N LEU A 3 -58.21 -24.90 -59.37
CA LEU A 3 -59.62 -25.20 -59.14
C LEU A 3 -60.28 -23.90 -58.64
N ARG A 4 -60.99 -23.20 -59.52
CA ARG A 4 -61.89 -22.10 -59.14
C ARG A 4 -63.28 -22.69 -58.93
N LEU A 5 -63.77 -22.67 -57.70
CA LEU A 5 -65.01 -23.29 -57.28
C LEU A 5 -65.88 -22.24 -56.59
N SER A 6 -67.11 -22.06 -57.06
CA SER A 6 -68.10 -21.17 -56.44
C SER A 6 -69.10 -21.95 -55.58
N GLY A 7 -69.42 -21.44 -54.39
CA GLY A 7 -70.25 -22.13 -53.38
C GLY A 7 -69.44 -22.86 -52.31
N THR A 8 -70.09 -23.32 -51.23
CA THR A 8 -69.49 -24.31 -50.30
C THR A 8 -69.33 -25.62 -51.06
N VAL A 9 -68.09 -26.04 -51.30
CA VAL A 9 -67.79 -27.26 -52.05
C VAL A 9 -67.09 -28.26 -51.13
N ASP A 10 -67.74 -29.40 -50.89
CA ASP A 10 -67.10 -30.58 -50.34
C ASP A 10 -66.41 -31.33 -51.50
N LEU A 11 -65.09 -31.18 -51.61
CA LEU A 11 -64.30 -31.99 -52.53
C LEU A 11 -64.06 -33.36 -51.89
N VAL A 12 -64.89 -34.33 -52.27
CA VAL A 12 -64.70 -35.74 -51.89
C VAL A 12 -63.92 -36.47 -52.99
N PHE A 13 -62.63 -36.70 -52.75
CA PHE A 13 -61.76 -37.53 -53.59
C PHE A 13 -61.02 -38.53 -52.70
N THR A 14 -60.59 -39.68 -53.24
CA THR A 14 -59.76 -40.64 -52.48
C THR A 14 -58.31 -40.14 -52.37
N THR A 15 -57.74 -39.63 -53.46
CA THR A 15 -56.40 -39.02 -53.49
C THR A 15 -56.32 -37.97 -54.60
N LEU A 16 -55.77 -36.79 -54.30
CA LEU A 16 -55.44 -35.75 -55.28
C LEU A 16 -53.92 -35.55 -55.27
N GLY A 17 -53.25 -36.11 -56.29
CA GLY A 17 -51.79 -36.06 -56.43
C GLY A 17 -51.33 -35.00 -57.42
N VAL A 18 -50.26 -34.25 -57.09
CA VAL A 18 -49.64 -33.27 -57.98
C VAL A 18 -48.21 -33.72 -58.32
N SER A 19 -48.00 -34.21 -59.54
CA SER A 19 -46.75 -34.87 -59.95
C SER A 19 -45.71 -33.93 -60.61
N ASN A 20 -45.94 -32.62 -60.70
CA ASN A 20 -45.09 -31.73 -61.51
C ASN A 20 -44.47 -30.59 -60.67
N SER A 21 -43.13 -30.49 -60.69
CA SER A 21 -42.28 -29.58 -59.92
C SER A 21 -42.28 -28.11 -60.39
N VAL A 22 -43.08 -27.77 -61.41
CA VAL A 22 -43.10 -26.43 -62.05
C VAL A 22 -44.30 -25.58 -61.58
N LEU A 23 -45.14 -26.10 -60.68
CA LEU A 23 -46.19 -25.33 -60.01
C LEU A 23 -45.75 -25.03 -58.58
N SER A 24 -45.67 -23.74 -58.23
CA SER A 24 -45.49 -23.26 -56.86
C SER A 24 -46.76 -23.55 -56.02
N GLY A 25 -46.98 -24.83 -55.71
CA GLY A 25 -47.99 -25.31 -54.77
C GLY A 25 -49.37 -25.67 -55.33
N LEU A 26 -50.12 -26.45 -54.56
CA LEU A 26 -51.58 -26.49 -54.58
C LEU A 26 -52.09 -25.12 -54.13
N PHE A 27 -52.43 -24.26 -55.10
CA PHE A 27 -52.97 -22.93 -54.85
C PHE A 27 -54.47 -23.01 -54.62
N PHE A 28 -54.90 -22.84 -53.37
CA PHE A 28 -56.30 -22.65 -53.03
C PHE A 28 -56.53 -21.16 -52.85
N ASP A 29 -56.97 -20.53 -53.94
CA ASP A 29 -57.41 -19.15 -53.92
C ASP A 29 -58.83 -19.08 -53.38
N THR A 30 -59.01 -18.64 -52.14
CA THR A 30 -60.33 -18.18 -51.68
C THR A 30 -60.62 -16.75 -52.13
N VAL A 31 -59.73 -16.09 -52.89
CA VAL A 31 -60.02 -14.78 -53.47
C VAL A 31 -60.92 -14.94 -54.70
N GLY A 32 -62.23 -14.85 -54.48
CA GLY A 32 -63.17 -14.62 -55.57
C GLY A 32 -64.65 -14.86 -55.26
N ASP A 33 -64.98 -15.82 -54.38
CA ASP A 33 -66.29 -16.46 -54.48
C ASP A 33 -67.13 -16.41 -53.19
N GLY A 34 -66.57 -16.15 -52.00
CA GLY A 34 -67.36 -15.98 -50.78
C GLY A 34 -67.52 -17.20 -49.86
N TYR A 35 -66.86 -18.34 -50.13
CA TYR A 35 -67.21 -19.63 -49.49
C TYR A 35 -66.01 -20.43 -48.94
N ASP A 36 -66.28 -21.22 -47.90
CA ASP A 36 -65.33 -22.15 -47.28
C ASP A 36 -65.17 -23.44 -48.13
N LEU A 37 -63.97 -24.02 -48.11
CA LEU A 37 -63.58 -25.25 -48.79
C LEU A 37 -63.31 -26.37 -47.77
N THR A 38 -63.86 -27.57 -47.98
CA THR A 38 -63.53 -28.76 -47.18
C THR A 38 -62.92 -29.85 -48.06
N MET A 39 -61.78 -30.39 -47.65
CA MET A 39 -61.03 -31.42 -48.36
C MET A 39 -60.94 -32.68 -47.52
N ASN A 40 -61.72 -33.70 -47.87
CA ASN A 40 -61.78 -34.97 -47.13
C ASN A 40 -60.87 -36.08 -47.73
N GLY A 41 -60.16 -35.78 -48.82
CA GLY A 41 -59.23 -36.71 -49.47
C GLY A 41 -57.76 -36.36 -49.22
N VAL A 42 -56.87 -37.35 -49.43
CA VAL A 42 -55.41 -37.17 -49.25
C VAL A 42 -54.82 -36.31 -50.37
N LEU A 43 -54.20 -35.19 -50.02
CA LEU A 43 -53.32 -34.39 -50.87
C LEU A 43 -51.91 -34.98 -50.85
N SER A 44 -51.31 -35.18 -52.02
CA SER A 44 -49.97 -35.77 -52.17
C SER A 44 -49.19 -35.16 -53.34
N GLY A 45 -47.87 -35.35 -53.37
CA GLY A 45 -47.00 -34.85 -54.44
C GLY A 45 -45.79 -34.07 -53.94
N ALA A 46 -44.96 -33.58 -54.86
CA ALA A 46 -43.72 -32.88 -54.51
C ALA A 46 -43.92 -31.42 -54.07
N ALA A 47 -44.98 -30.77 -54.55
CA ALA A 47 -45.27 -29.37 -54.25
C ALA A 47 -46.05 -29.23 -52.94
N GLY A 48 -45.84 -28.12 -52.23
CA GLY A 48 -46.57 -27.79 -51.01
C GLY A 48 -47.99 -27.24 -51.24
N MET A 49 -48.63 -26.76 -50.18
CA MET A 49 -50.00 -26.22 -50.22
C MET A 49 -50.01 -24.74 -49.84
N SER A 50 -50.72 -23.89 -50.60
CA SER A 50 -50.93 -22.48 -50.27
C SER A 50 -52.42 -22.17 -50.13
N ALA A 51 -52.87 -21.87 -48.92
CA ALA A 51 -54.19 -21.30 -48.64
C ALA A 51 -54.11 -19.77 -48.70
N GLN A 52 -54.83 -19.15 -49.63
CA GLN A 52 -54.87 -17.69 -49.79
C GLN A 52 -56.30 -17.17 -49.81
N GLY A 53 -56.52 -15.89 -49.48
CA GLY A 53 -57.81 -15.18 -49.63
C GLY A 53 -58.55 -14.89 -48.33
N GLN A 54 -59.90 -14.79 -48.34
CA GLN A 54 -60.69 -14.38 -47.16
C GLN A 54 -61.44 -15.51 -46.43
N HIS A 55 -61.43 -16.75 -46.94
CA HIS A 55 -62.30 -17.83 -46.44
C HIS A 55 -61.52 -19.00 -45.83
N GLN A 56 -62.26 -19.96 -45.26
CA GLN A 56 -61.69 -21.13 -44.59
C GLN A 56 -61.40 -22.27 -45.57
N ALA A 57 -60.25 -22.94 -45.41
CA ALA A 57 -59.94 -24.22 -46.04
C ALA A 57 -59.77 -25.28 -44.94
N THR A 58 -60.58 -26.34 -44.95
CA THR A 58 -60.59 -27.41 -43.95
C THR A 58 -59.96 -28.68 -44.49
N LEU A 59 -58.98 -29.23 -43.78
CA LEU A 59 -58.33 -30.52 -44.07
C LEU A 59 -58.93 -31.63 -43.21
N GLY A 60 -59.62 -32.57 -43.84
CA GLY A 60 -60.26 -33.74 -43.22
C GLY A 60 -59.52 -35.08 -43.43
N ALA A 61 -58.35 -35.07 -44.06
CA ALA A 61 -57.50 -36.25 -44.30
C ALA A 61 -56.03 -36.00 -43.94
N VAL A 62 -55.27 -37.07 -43.69
CA VAL A 62 -53.83 -37.01 -43.43
C VAL A 62 -53.13 -36.80 -44.77
N ASN A 63 -52.51 -35.63 -44.95
CA ASN A 63 -51.88 -35.27 -46.21
C ASN A 63 -50.41 -35.68 -46.25
N THR A 64 -49.86 -35.91 -47.45
CA THR A 64 -48.52 -36.50 -47.68
C THR A 64 -47.72 -35.77 -48.76
N TYR A 65 -48.07 -34.52 -49.08
CA TYR A 65 -47.26 -33.70 -49.96
C TYR A 65 -45.93 -33.31 -49.30
N ALA A 66 -44.87 -33.22 -50.10
CA ALA A 66 -43.50 -33.05 -49.60
C ALA A 66 -43.03 -31.60 -49.49
N GLY A 67 -43.72 -30.64 -50.13
CA GLY A 67 -43.34 -29.23 -50.08
C GLY A 67 -44.00 -28.47 -48.93
N ASP A 68 -43.48 -27.27 -48.68
CA ASP A 68 -43.90 -26.42 -47.55
C ASP A 68 -45.32 -25.86 -47.71
N SER A 69 -45.98 -25.67 -46.58
CA SER A 69 -47.31 -25.09 -46.52
C SER A 69 -47.26 -23.58 -46.28
N ALA A 70 -48.20 -22.83 -46.85
CA ALA A 70 -48.38 -21.41 -46.59
C ALA A 70 -49.85 -21.04 -46.40
N VAL A 71 -50.13 -20.17 -45.43
CA VAL A 71 -51.41 -19.49 -45.24
C VAL A 71 -51.16 -17.99 -45.40
N SER A 72 -51.89 -17.33 -46.29
CA SER A 72 -51.69 -15.91 -46.62
C SER A 72 -52.99 -15.16 -46.92
N GLY A 73 -52.92 -13.83 -46.95
CA GLY A 73 -54.11 -12.98 -46.98
C GLY A 73 -54.82 -12.98 -45.62
N THR A 74 -56.14 -13.14 -45.61
CA THR A 74 -56.95 -13.28 -44.39
C THR A 74 -57.56 -14.68 -44.27
N ALA A 75 -56.93 -15.69 -44.88
CA ALA A 75 -57.46 -17.04 -44.97
C ALA A 75 -57.32 -17.78 -43.64
N THR A 76 -58.19 -18.76 -43.43
CA THR A 76 -58.07 -19.71 -42.31
C THR A 76 -57.81 -21.12 -42.83
N LEU A 77 -56.65 -21.70 -42.53
CA LEU A 77 -56.41 -23.13 -42.75
C LEU A 77 -56.83 -23.89 -41.48
N ARG A 78 -57.87 -24.70 -41.58
CA ARG A 78 -58.47 -25.45 -40.46
C ARG A 78 -58.16 -26.95 -40.56
N CYS A 79 -57.83 -27.57 -39.44
CA CYS A 79 -57.64 -29.01 -39.30
C CYS A 79 -58.90 -29.65 -38.73
N ALA A 80 -59.44 -30.67 -39.39
CA ALA A 80 -60.57 -31.45 -38.86
C ALA A 80 -60.14 -32.81 -38.28
N ILE A 81 -58.85 -33.16 -38.38
CA ILE A 81 -58.24 -34.38 -37.85
C ILE A 81 -56.79 -34.12 -37.41
N ALA A 82 -56.20 -35.07 -36.68
CA ALA A 82 -54.77 -35.03 -36.33
C ALA A 82 -53.88 -35.31 -37.56
N SER A 83 -52.69 -34.69 -37.60
CA SER A 83 -51.74 -34.81 -38.73
C SER A 83 -52.36 -34.46 -40.09
N ALA A 84 -53.25 -33.47 -40.10
CA ALA A 84 -53.90 -32.99 -41.31
C ALA A 84 -52.87 -32.30 -42.23
N VAL A 85 -51.93 -31.54 -41.68
CA VAL A 85 -50.78 -31.02 -42.43
C VAL A 85 -49.60 -32.00 -42.36
N PRO A 86 -48.83 -32.21 -43.46
CA PRO A 86 -47.60 -32.99 -43.42
C PRO A 86 -46.52 -32.29 -42.60
N THR A 87 -45.48 -33.06 -42.27
CA THR A 87 -44.31 -32.64 -41.48
C THR A 87 -43.32 -31.81 -42.32
N THR A 88 -43.76 -30.67 -42.83
CA THR A 88 -42.98 -29.70 -43.61
C THR A 88 -43.04 -28.31 -42.96
N ASP A 89 -42.30 -27.34 -43.47
CA ASP A 89 -42.39 -25.96 -42.98
C ASP A 89 -43.80 -25.40 -43.24
N LEU A 90 -44.29 -24.59 -42.30
CA LEU A 90 -45.57 -23.89 -42.39
C LEU A 90 -45.37 -22.38 -42.18
N ALA A 91 -45.67 -21.59 -43.20
CA ALA A 91 -45.69 -20.13 -43.11
C ALA A 91 -47.12 -19.61 -42.90
N VAL A 92 -47.38 -18.88 -41.81
CA VAL A 92 -48.67 -18.22 -41.55
C VAL A 92 -48.47 -16.71 -41.60
N SER A 93 -48.88 -16.10 -42.71
CA SER A 93 -48.70 -14.66 -42.95
C SER A 93 -49.59 -13.82 -42.03
N THR A 94 -49.19 -12.57 -41.80
CA THR A 94 -49.99 -11.60 -41.04
C THR A 94 -51.41 -11.49 -41.61
N GLY A 95 -52.41 -11.57 -40.73
CA GLY A 95 -53.83 -11.55 -41.09
C GLY A 95 -54.45 -12.93 -41.34
N SER A 96 -53.63 -13.96 -41.57
CA SER A 96 -54.09 -15.34 -41.77
C SER A 96 -54.14 -16.14 -40.46
N THR A 97 -54.89 -17.24 -40.45
CA THR A 97 -55.04 -18.14 -39.28
C THR A 97 -54.75 -19.59 -39.65
N PHE A 98 -53.98 -20.30 -38.83
CA PHE A 98 -53.90 -21.76 -38.81
C PHE A 98 -54.65 -22.30 -37.59
N ALA A 99 -55.77 -22.97 -37.82
CA ALA A 99 -56.66 -23.49 -36.78
C ALA A 99 -56.53 -25.01 -36.65
N LEU A 100 -56.08 -25.47 -35.49
CA LEU A 100 -55.94 -26.90 -35.16
C LEU A 100 -57.24 -27.52 -34.69
N ASP A 101 -58.18 -26.71 -34.18
CA ASP A 101 -59.52 -27.14 -33.75
C ASP A 101 -59.55 -28.26 -32.69
N GLY A 102 -58.46 -28.40 -31.92
CA GLY A 102 -58.33 -29.46 -30.93
C GLY A 102 -57.56 -30.70 -31.38
N PHE A 103 -57.11 -30.75 -32.64
CA PHE A 103 -56.37 -31.87 -33.18
C PHE A 103 -54.86 -31.64 -33.16
N ALA A 104 -54.08 -32.66 -32.78
CA ALA A 104 -52.63 -32.56 -32.76
C ALA A 104 -52.05 -32.44 -34.19
N GLN A 105 -51.15 -31.48 -34.39
CA GLN A 105 -50.43 -31.27 -35.66
C GLN A 105 -48.93 -31.29 -35.43
N VAL A 106 -48.20 -31.73 -36.44
CA VAL A 106 -46.74 -31.74 -36.46
C VAL A 106 -46.29 -31.01 -37.71
N VAL A 107 -45.53 -29.95 -37.53
CA VAL A 107 -44.88 -29.20 -38.61
C VAL A 107 -43.39 -29.14 -38.35
N ASP A 108 -42.61 -28.82 -39.37
CA ASP A 108 -41.17 -28.63 -39.22
C ASP A 108 -40.89 -27.21 -38.67
N GLY A 109 -40.64 -26.21 -39.51
CA GLY A 109 -40.59 -24.81 -39.08
C GLY A 109 -41.95 -24.12 -39.08
N LEU A 110 -42.28 -23.34 -38.03
CA LEU A 110 -43.40 -22.38 -38.07
C LEU A 110 -42.88 -20.96 -38.28
N SER A 111 -43.30 -20.30 -39.36
CA SER A 111 -42.87 -18.93 -39.69
C SER A 111 -44.03 -17.96 -39.94
N GLY A 112 -43.74 -16.66 -39.86
CA GLY A 112 -44.69 -15.59 -40.18
C GLY A 112 -45.30 -14.89 -38.96
N GLY A 113 -46.33 -14.08 -39.20
CA GLY A 113 -46.92 -13.16 -38.22
C GLY A 113 -48.44 -13.31 -38.03
N GLY A 114 -49.03 -14.39 -38.56
CA GLY A 114 -50.46 -14.68 -38.45
C GLY A 114 -50.87 -15.26 -37.10
N ALA A 115 -52.08 -15.81 -37.01
CA ALA A 115 -52.58 -16.45 -35.80
C ALA A 115 -52.51 -17.98 -35.89
N VAL A 116 -52.23 -18.64 -34.77
CA VAL A 116 -52.41 -20.07 -34.59
C VAL A 116 -53.40 -20.32 -33.47
N THR A 117 -54.47 -21.07 -33.72
CA THR A 117 -55.49 -21.41 -32.73
C THR A 117 -55.47 -22.92 -32.45
N LEU A 118 -55.05 -23.31 -31.25
CA LEU A 118 -54.79 -24.70 -30.88
C LEU A 118 -56.08 -25.51 -30.59
N GLY A 119 -57.13 -24.86 -30.08
CA GLY A 119 -58.21 -25.57 -29.41
C GLY A 119 -57.66 -26.32 -28.18
N ALA A 120 -57.94 -27.61 -28.05
CA ALA A 120 -57.29 -28.52 -27.08
C ALA A 120 -56.10 -29.32 -27.67
N GLY A 121 -55.69 -29.04 -28.91
CA GLY A 121 -54.69 -29.83 -29.65
C GLY A 121 -53.26 -29.46 -29.27
N THR A 122 -52.31 -30.35 -29.54
CA THR A 122 -50.89 -30.06 -29.38
C THR A 122 -50.27 -29.68 -30.73
N LEU A 123 -49.55 -28.56 -30.78
CA LEU A 123 -48.73 -28.22 -31.94
C LEU A 123 -47.29 -28.65 -31.69
N THR A 124 -46.79 -29.59 -32.48
CA THR A 124 -45.38 -30.01 -32.47
C THR A 124 -44.62 -29.28 -33.58
N LEU A 125 -43.49 -28.68 -33.22
CA LEU A 125 -42.60 -27.90 -34.07
C LEU A 125 -41.24 -28.59 -34.16
N GLY A 126 -40.55 -28.46 -35.29
CA GLY A 126 -39.17 -28.87 -35.52
C GLY A 126 -38.95 -30.36 -35.73
N ALA A 127 -40.00 -31.12 -36.07
CA ALA A 127 -39.93 -32.58 -36.14
C ALA A 127 -38.93 -33.15 -37.17
N SER A 128 -38.42 -32.33 -38.10
CA SER A 128 -37.36 -32.70 -39.06
C SER A 128 -36.17 -31.73 -38.97
N ASP A 129 -35.86 -31.23 -37.77
CA ASP A 129 -34.76 -30.30 -37.46
C ASP A 129 -34.90 -28.88 -38.07
N GLY A 130 -36.09 -28.52 -38.54
CA GLY A 130 -36.40 -27.20 -39.09
C GLY A 130 -36.21 -26.05 -38.09
N SER A 131 -35.77 -24.91 -38.61
CA SER A 131 -35.58 -23.68 -37.84
C SER A 131 -36.41 -22.55 -38.42
N ALA A 132 -37.16 -21.83 -37.58
CA ALA A 132 -38.06 -20.78 -38.04
C ALA A 132 -38.31 -19.70 -36.99
N THR A 133 -38.83 -18.56 -37.45
CA THR A 133 -39.24 -17.43 -36.60
C THR A 133 -40.72 -17.14 -36.79
N PHE A 134 -41.48 -17.25 -35.70
CA PHE A 134 -42.89 -16.92 -35.64
C PHE A 134 -43.11 -15.71 -34.73
N SER A 135 -43.61 -14.63 -35.31
CA SER A 135 -43.93 -13.38 -34.62
C SER A 135 -45.42 -13.21 -34.32
N GLY A 136 -46.22 -14.16 -34.80
CA GLY A 136 -47.66 -14.22 -34.58
C GLY A 136 -48.07 -14.70 -33.19
N VAL A 137 -49.38 -14.82 -32.96
CA VAL A 137 -49.96 -15.27 -31.69
C VAL A 137 -50.45 -16.70 -31.78
N ILE A 138 -49.95 -17.56 -30.89
CA ILE A 138 -50.47 -18.91 -30.62
C ILE A 138 -51.44 -18.80 -29.44
N SER A 139 -52.65 -19.39 -29.57
CA SER A 139 -53.73 -19.25 -28.59
C SER A 139 -54.53 -20.55 -28.42
N GLY A 140 -55.27 -20.71 -27.31
CA GLY A 140 -56.13 -21.87 -27.04
C GLY A 140 -55.78 -22.62 -25.74
N ALA A 141 -56.48 -23.70 -25.42
CA ALA A 141 -56.20 -24.51 -24.23
C ALA A 141 -55.10 -25.58 -24.45
N GLY A 142 -54.70 -25.79 -25.70
CA GLY A 142 -53.74 -26.79 -26.13
C GLY A 142 -52.29 -26.47 -25.77
N ALA A 143 -51.41 -27.44 -26.04
CA ALA A 143 -49.98 -27.40 -25.70
C ALA A 143 -49.10 -27.12 -26.94
N VAL A 144 -47.86 -26.70 -26.68
CA VAL A 144 -46.82 -26.56 -27.71
C VAL A 144 -45.67 -27.50 -27.38
N THR A 145 -45.15 -28.21 -28.37
CA THR A 145 -43.98 -29.08 -28.25
C THR A 145 -42.94 -28.69 -29.28
N LYS A 146 -41.70 -28.50 -28.86
CA LYS A 146 -40.53 -28.35 -29.74
C LYS A 146 -39.76 -29.67 -29.75
N ALA A 147 -39.57 -30.24 -30.93
CA ALA A 147 -38.80 -31.43 -31.23
C ALA A 147 -37.70 -31.12 -32.25
N GLY A 148 -36.78 -32.05 -32.48
CA GLY A 148 -35.64 -31.94 -33.38
C GLY A 148 -34.61 -30.88 -32.98
N ALA A 149 -33.44 -30.92 -33.59
CA ALA A 149 -32.27 -30.11 -33.26
C ALA A 149 -32.40 -28.61 -33.67
N GLY A 150 -33.38 -28.27 -34.52
CA GLY A 150 -33.55 -26.90 -35.03
C GLY A 150 -33.91 -25.85 -33.98
N ILE A 151 -33.93 -24.57 -34.39
CA ILE A 151 -34.23 -23.42 -33.54
C ILE A 151 -35.60 -22.83 -33.92
N GLN A 152 -36.53 -22.79 -32.98
CA GLN A 152 -37.79 -22.06 -33.14
C GLN A 152 -37.77 -20.76 -32.33
N THR A 153 -37.86 -19.62 -33.02
CA THR A 153 -38.03 -18.32 -32.37
C THR A 153 -39.51 -17.99 -32.24
N LEU A 154 -39.95 -17.67 -31.02
CA LEU A 154 -41.31 -17.22 -30.69
C LEU A 154 -41.23 -15.78 -30.19
N SER A 155 -41.55 -14.80 -31.04
CA SER A 155 -41.46 -13.36 -30.68
C SER A 155 -42.82 -12.69 -30.47
N GLY A 156 -43.92 -13.41 -30.70
CA GLY A 156 -45.27 -12.94 -30.40
C GLY A 156 -45.65 -13.13 -28.93
N ALA A 157 -46.65 -12.37 -28.47
CA ALA A 157 -47.26 -12.54 -27.16
C ALA A 157 -48.32 -13.67 -27.23
N ASN A 158 -47.92 -14.88 -26.87
CA ASN A 158 -48.78 -16.06 -26.94
C ASN A 158 -49.76 -16.12 -25.77
N THR A 159 -50.90 -16.77 -25.98
CA THR A 159 -52.02 -16.83 -25.01
C THR A 159 -52.57 -18.24 -24.82
N TYR A 160 -51.83 -19.27 -25.26
CA TYR A 160 -52.23 -20.65 -25.01
C TYR A 160 -52.05 -21.02 -23.53
N ALA A 161 -52.91 -21.91 -23.02
CA ALA A 161 -52.92 -22.30 -21.61
C ALA A 161 -52.34 -23.68 -21.32
N GLY A 162 -52.07 -24.50 -22.35
CA GLY A 162 -51.38 -25.77 -22.18
C GLY A 162 -49.89 -25.60 -21.96
N ALA A 163 -49.22 -26.69 -21.56
CA ALA A 163 -47.79 -26.72 -21.30
C ALA A 163 -46.95 -26.46 -22.57
N THR A 164 -45.74 -25.95 -22.36
CA THR A 164 -44.70 -25.91 -23.39
C THR A 164 -43.67 -27.00 -23.09
N ALA A 165 -43.48 -27.95 -24.00
CA ALA A 165 -42.43 -28.96 -23.88
C ALA A 165 -41.33 -28.70 -24.91
N ILE A 166 -40.08 -28.53 -24.45
CA ILE A 166 -38.91 -28.40 -25.31
C ILE A 166 -38.13 -29.71 -25.19
N ASN A 167 -38.37 -30.63 -26.12
CA ASN A 167 -37.81 -31.97 -26.09
C ASN A 167 -36.40 -32.02 -26.67
N GLU A 168 -36.14 -31.24 -27.73
CA GLU A 168 -34.85 -31.18 -28.42
C GLU A 168 -34.64 -29.80 -29.07
N GLY A 169 -33.39 -29.46 -29.32
CA GLY A 169 -33.01 -28.21 -29.97
C GLY A 169 -33.34 -26.99 -29.10
N ARG A 170 -33.71 -25.87 -29.73
CA ARG A 170 -33.83 -24.59 -29.03
C ARG A 170 -35.14 -23.87 -29.28
N VAL A 171 -35.70 -23.28 -28.22
CA VAL A 171 -36.72 -22.23 -28.32
C VAL A 171 -36.11 -20.90 -27.92
N VAL A 172 -36.14 -19.92 -28.83
CA VAL A 172 -35.74 -18.54 -28.54
C VAL A 172 -36.99 -17.72 -28.28
N ILE A 173 -37.10 -17.14 -27.09
CA ILE A 173 -38.24 -16.26 -26.77
C ILE A 173 -37.89 -14.79 -27.01
N GLY A 174 -38.69 -14.12 -27.83
CA GLY A 174 -38.57 -12.69 -28.15
C GLY A 174 -39.59 -11.81 -27.43
N ASN A 175 -40.43 -12.38 -26.56
CA ASN A 175 -41.47 -11.69 -25.82
C ASN A 175 -41.67 -12.33 -24.43
N ALA A 176 -42.05 -11.53 -23.43
CA ALA A 176 -42.36 -12.00 -22.07
C ALA A 176 -43.45 -13.08 -22.02
N ALA A 177 -44.43 -13.04 -22.93
CA ALA A 177 -45.55 -13.98 -23.03
C ALA A 177 -45.35 -15.03 -24.14
N ALA A 178 -44.11 -15.24 -24.63
CA ALA A 178 -43.85 -16.17 -25.73
C ALA A 178 -44.17 -17.64 -25.36
N LEU A 179 -44.19 -18.00 -24.08
CA LEU A 179 -44.47 -19.36 -23.61
C LEU A 179 -45.96 -19.60 -23.28
N GLY A 180 -46.83 -18.66 -23.67
CA GLY A 180 -48.26 -18.73 -23.38
C GLY A 180 -48.62 -18.08 -22.05
N THR A 181 -49.74 -18.51 -21.47
CA THR A 181 -50.15 -18.12 -20.11
C THR A 181 -49.40 -18.96 -19.09
N ASN A 182 -49.18 -18.43 -17.89
CA ASN A 182 -48.48 -19.10 -16.79
C ASN A 182 -49.28 -20.25 -16.12
N VAL A 183 -50.32 -20.77 -16.79
CA VAL A 183 -51.15 -21.89 -16.30
C VAL A 183 -50.49 -23.24 -16.59
N GLY A 184 -49.97 -23.42 -17.81
CA GLY A 184 -49.16 -24.57 -18.18
C GLY A 184 -47.70 -24.30 -17.83
N ALA A 185 -47.01 -25.27 -17.23
CA ALA A 185 -45.58 -25.15 -16.99
C ALA A 185 -44.78 -25.39 -18.28
N THR A 186 -43.58 -24.84 -18.33
CA THR A 186 -42.59 -25.13 -19.38
C THR A 186 -41.62 -26.20 -18.90
N VAL A 187 -41.42 -27.24 -19.70
CA VAL A 187 -40.46 -28.33 -19.45
C VAL A 187 -39.35 -28.26 -20.48
N VAL A 188 -38.10 -28.21 -20.01
CA VAL A 188 -36.89 -28.29 -20.83
C VAL A 188 -36.28 -29.68 -20.63
N ALA A 189 -36.28 -30.47 -21.69
CA ALA A 189 -35.69 -31.80 -21.72
C ALA A 189 -34.16 -31.74 -21.65
N ASP A 190 -33.53 -32.86 -21.28
CA ASP A 190 -32.10 -33.05 -21.50
C ASP A 190 -31.79 -32.99 -23.01
N GLY A 191 -30.74 -32.26 -23.40
CA GLY A 191 -30.43 -31.99 -24.81
C GLY A 191 -31.20 -30.82 -25.45
N ALA A 192 -32.02 -30.08 -24.68
CA ALA A 192 -32.78 -28.93 -25.17
C ALA A 192 -32.43 -27.61 -24.46
N THR A 193 -32.69 -26.49 -25.10
CA THR A 193 -32.42 -25.14 -24.56
C THR A 193 -33.62 -24.21 -24.68
N LEU A 194 -33.90 -23.50 -23.60
CA LEU A 194 -34.71 -22.28 -23.61
C LEU A 194 -33.78 -21.06 -23.60
N GLN A 195 -33.83 -20.25 -24.66
CA GLN A 195 -32.96 -19.10 -24.86
C GLN A 195 -33.74 -17.77 -24.77
N TRP A 196 -33.12 -16.78 -24.13
CA TRP A 196 -33.60 -15.40 -24.14
C TRP A 196 -33.16 -14.67 -25.42
N GLY A 197 -34.12 -14.15 -26.19
CA GLY A 197 -33.87 -13.35 -27.40
C GLY A 197 -33.82 -11.84 -27.14
N GLY A 198 -33.83 -11.41 -25.88
CA GLY A 198 -33.82 -10.01 -25.47
C GLY A 198 -33.96 -9.84 -23.96
N THR A 199 -34.50 -8.69 -23.55
CA THR A 199 -34.66 -8.31 -22.14
C THR A 199 -36.13 -8.28 -21.74
N PHE A 200 -36.56 -9.21 -20.89
CA PHE A 200 -37.96 -9.28 -20.44
C PHE A 200 -38.11 -10.00 -19.10
N ASN A 201 -39.23 -9.74 -18.41
CA ASN A 201 -39.67 -10.49 -17.24
C ASN A 201 -40.69 -11.54 -17.70
N ILE A 202 -40.35 -12.83 -17.63
CA ILE A 202 -41.28 -13.91 -18.01
C ILE A 202 -42.32 -14.22 -16.93
N GLY A 203 -42.29 -13.49 -15.81
CA GLY A 203 -43.30 -13.53 -14.77
C GLY A 203 -43.30 -14.84 -14.00
N ALA A 204 -44.49 -15.33 -13.65
CA ALA A 204 -44.72 -16.49 -12.80
C ALA A 204 -44.59 -17.84 -13.55
N GLU A 205 -43.96 -17.87 -14.73
CA GLU A 205 -43.82 -19.07 -15.55
C GLU A 205 -43.01 -20.15 -14.80
N ALA A 206 -43.62 -21.31 -14.57
CA ALA A 206 -42.97 -22.41 -13.87
C ALA A 206 -42.10 -23.19 -14.87
N LEU A 207 -40.82 -23.39 -14.52
CA LEU A 207 -39.86 -24.11 -15.34
C LEU A 207 -39.48 -25.44 -14.70
N THR A 208 -39.43 -26.50 -15.50
CA THR A 208 -38.88 -27.81 -15.09
C THR A 208 -37.70 -28.15 -15.99
N LEU A 209 -36.51 -28.30 -15.41
CA LEU A 209 -35.27 -28.62 -16.12
C LEU A 209 -34.91 -30.07 -15.82
N THR A 210 -34.88 -30.92 -16.85
CA THR A 210 -34.71 -32.37 -16.65
C THR A 210 -33.30 -32.90 -16.96
N GLY A 211 -32.40 -32.03 -17.43
CA GLY A 211 -31.00 -32.35 -17.70
C GLY A 211 -30.19 -31.11 -18.06
N ALA A 212 -28.97 -31.34 -18.56
CA ALA A 212 -27.97 -30.28 -18.75
C ALA A 212 -28.40 -29.30 -19.84
N GLY A 213 -29.22 -29.77 -20.77
CA GLY A 213 -29.62 -29.06 -21.97
C GLY A 213 -28.72 -29.41 -23.16
N ASP A 214 -28.74 -28.59 -24.20
CA ASP A 214 -27.85 -28.76 -25.36
C ASP A 214 -26.40 -28.49 -24.95
N GLY A 215 -25.50 -29.46 -25.15
CA GLY A 215 -24.24 -29.61 -24.42
C GLY A 215 -23.40 -28.34 -24.21
N ASP A 216 -23.20 -27.53 -25.26
CA ASP A 216 -22.36 -26.32 -25.20
C ASP A 216 -23.11 -25.07 -24.71
N VAL A 217 -24.43 -25.16 -24.55
CA VAL A 217 -25.34 -24.02 -24.42
C VAL A 217 -26.11 -24.05 -23.10
N GLY A 218 -26.42 -25.24 -22.60
CA GLY A 218 -27.17 -25.46 -21.38
C GLY A 218 -28.68 -25.43 -21.55
N ALA A 219 -29.40 -25.77 -20.47
CA ALA A 219 -30.86 -25.85 -20.44
C ALA A 219 -31.50 -24.45 -20.50
N LEU A 220 -30.88 -23.47 -19.83
CA LEU A 220 -31.24 -22.06 -19.93
C LEU A 220 -30.06 -21.26 -20.48
N TYR A 221 -30.32 -20.45 -21.50
CA TYR A 221 -29.27 -19.67 -22.17
C TYR A 221 -29.61 -18.19 -22.31
N SER A 222 -28.70 -17.35 -21.84
CA SER A 222 -28.76 -15.90 -21.95
C SER A 222 -27.55 -15.38 -22.73
N PRO A 223 -27.69 -15.09 -24.05
CA PRO A 223 -26.61 -14.53 -24.84
C PRO A 223 -26.27 -13.09 -24.41
N ALA A 224 -25.12 -12.59 -24.84
CA ALA A 224 -24.69 -11.22 -24.60
C ALA A 224 -25.79 -10.20 -24.96
N GLY A 225 -26.13 -9.31 -24.01
CA GLY A 225 -27.14 -8.27 -24.18
C GLY A 225 -28.59 -8.69 -23.87
N SER A 226 -28.83 -9.93 -23.47
CA SER A 226 -30.15 -10.43 -23.05
C SER A 226 -30.21 -10.67 -21.54
N TYR A 227 -31.38 -10.56 -20.90
CA TYR A 227 -31.57 -11.12 -19.55
C TYR A 227 -33.04 -11.40 -19.27
N ALA A 228 -33.28 -12.35 -18.37
CA ALA A 228 -34.61 -12.73 -17.93
C ALA A 228 -34.78 -12.58 -16.41
N ILE A 229 -35.98 -12.14 -16.02
CA ILE A 229 -36.47 -12.29 -14.64
C ILE A 229 -37.52 -13.39 -14.65
N ILE A 230 -37.30 -14.41 -13.81
CA ILE A 230 -38.18 -15.57 -13.64
C ILE A 230 -38.71 -15.50 -12.22
N SER A 231 -40.00 -15.20 -12.05
CA SER A 231 -40.66 -15.19 -10.74
C SER A 231 -41.42 -16.49 -10.48
N GLY A 232 -41.62 -17.33 -11.51
CA GLY A 232 -42.14 -18.68 -11.34
C GLY A 232 -41.08 -19.62 -10.74
N ARG A 233 -41.55 -20.76 -10.23
CA ARG A 233 -40.68 -21.77 -9.64
C ARG A 233 -39.83 -22.45 -10.73
N VAL A 234 -38.53 -22.56 -10.48
CA VAL A 234 -37.62 -23.40 -11.27
C VAL A 234 -37.44 -24.74 -10.53
N THR A 235 -37.69 -25.85 -11.22
CA THR A 235 -37.59 -27.20 -10.67
C THR A 235 -36.48 -27.97 -11.38
N LEU A 236 -35.44 -28.34 -10.65
CA LEU A 236 -34.30 -29.12 -11.12
C LEU A 236 -34.61 -30.61 -10.93
N VAL A 237 -34.96 -31.29 -12.01
CA VAL A 237 -35.19 -32.75 -12.00
C VAL A 237 -33.91 -33.49 -12.33
N GLY A 238 -33.12 -32.99 -13.28
CA GLY A 238 -31.77 -33.47 -13.60
C GLY A 238 -30.71 -32.38 -13.44
N ALA A 239 -29.45 -32.71 -13.71
CA ALA A 239 -28.35 -31.77 -13.63
C ALA A 239 -28.51 -30.65 -14.66
N ALA A 240 -28.92 -29.46 -14.24
CA ALA A 240 -29.28 -28.36 -15.12
C ALA A 240 -28.12 -27.36 -15.27
N VAL A 241 -27.86 -26.93 -16.51
CA VAL A 241 -26.89 -25.87 -16.80
C VAL A 241 -27.62 -24.57 -17.13
N VAL A 242 -27.22 -23.49 -16.44
CA VAL A 242 -27.61 -22.13 -16.76
C VAL A 242 -26.39 -21.43 -17.34
N ASN A 243 -26.42 -21.14 -18.65
CA ASN A 243 -25.37 -20.40 -19.32
C ASN A 243 -25.78 -18.92 -19.43
N ASN A 244 -25.10 -18.05 -18.70
CA ASN A 244 -25.29 -16.60 -18.83
C ASN A 244 -24.03 -15.93 -19.39
N GLU A 245 -24.07 -15.57 -20.66
CA GLU A 245 -23.04 -14.77 -21.33
C GLU A 245 -23.34 -13.26 -21.27
N SER A 246 -24.46 -12.87 -20.68
CA SER A 246 -24.85 -11.46 -20.54
C SER A 246 -24.16 -10.79 -19.36
N THR A 247 -23.82 -9.52 -19.52
CA THR A 247 -23.38 -8.66 -18.40
C THR A 247 -24.50 -8.39 -17.39
N SER A 248 -25.75 -8.63 -17.78
CA SER A 248 -26.91 -8.46 -16.91
C SER A 248 -27.25 -9.77 -16.19
N ALA A 249 -27.83 -9.64 -14.99
CA ALA A 249 -28.20 -10.79 -14.18
C ALA A 249 -29.44 -11.50 -14.74
N VAL A 250 -29.38 -12.82 -14.86
CA VAL A 250 -30.58 -13.67 -14.89
C VAL A 250 -31.06 -13.79 -13.45
N ILE A 251 -32.35 -13.55 -13.19
CA ILE A 251 -32.88 -13.48 -11.83
C ILE A 251 -33.89 -14.60 -11.61
N PHE A 252 -33.65 -15.46 -10.62
CA PHE A 252 -34.65 -16.37 -10.06
C PHE A 252 -35.25 -15.72 -8.82
N ALA A 253 -36.47 -15.21 -8.97
CA ALA A 253 -37.16 -14.38 -7.99
C ALA A 253 -38.20 -15.15 -7.17
N ALA A 254 -38.49 -14.63 -5.98
CA ALA A 254 -39.51 -15.18 -5.08
C ALA A 254 -40.94 -14.92 -5.58
N GLY A 255 -41.54 -15.86 -6.31
CA GLY A 255 -43.00 -15.90 -6.56
C GLY A 255 -43.74 -17.07 -5.89
N SER A 256 -43.01 -17.93 -5.18
CA SER A 256 -43.46 -19.09 -4.40
C SER A 256 -42.45 -19.28 -3.26
N PRO A 257 -42.71 -19.98 -2.13
CA PRO A 257 -41.85 -19.91 -0.94
C PRO A 257 -40.37 -20.18 -1.25
N ASN A 258 -40.10 -21.02 -2.26
CA ASN A 258 -38.77 -21.23 -2.84
C ASN A 258 -38.80 -20.94 -4.35
N ALA A 259 -37.78 -20.24 -4.84
CA ALA A 259 -37.54 -19.91 -6.24
C ALA A 259 -36.99 -21.11 -7.04
N VAL A 260 -36.11 -21.90 -6.43
CA VAL A 260 -35.51 -23.10 -7.06
C VAL A 260 -35.67 -24.32 -6.16
N THR A 261 -36.15 -25.42 -6.72
CA THR A 261 -36.46 -26.67 -5.99
C THR A 261 -36.04 -27.92 -6.77
N GLY A 262 -36.11 -29.10 -6.17
CA GLY A 262 -35.91 -30.38 -6.87
C GLY A 262 -34.73 -31.19 -6.34
N THR A 263 -34.26 -32.15 -7.13
CA THR A 263 -33.16 -33.07 -6.74
C THR A 263 -31.95 -32.97 -7.65
N GLY A 264 -32.07 -32.29 -8.79
CA GLY A 264 -31.01 -32.13 -9.77
C GLY A 264 -29.94 -31.13 -9.35
N ASP A 265 -28.76 -31.28 -9.94
CA ASP A 265 -27.65 -30.34 -9.77
C ASP A 265 -27.92 -29.01 -10.49
N LEU A 266 -27.29 -27.94 -10.03
CA LEU A 266 -27.25 -26.64 -10.71
C LEU A 266 -25.82 -26.32 -11.12
N THR A 267 -25.59 -26.11 -12.41
CA THR A 267 -24.32 -25.60 -12.93
C THR A 267 -24.52 -24.21 -13.52
N LEU A 268 -23.74 -23.22 -13.07
CA LEU A 268 -23.64 -21.91 -13.69
C LEU A 268 -22.39 -21.85 -14.56
N CYS A 269 -22.56 -21.51 -15.83
CA CYS A 269 -21.47 -21.20 -16.74
C CYS A 269 -21.72 -19.85 -17.45
N GLY A 270 -20.76 -19.44 -18.29
CA GLY A 270 -20.73 -18.12 -18.88
C GLY A 270 -20.09 -17.07 -17.95
N THR A 271 -20.08 -15.80 -18.36
CA THR A 271 -19.39 -14.71 -17.64
C THR A 271 -20.32 -13.84 -16.81
N GLY A 272 -21.62 -14.04 -16.93
CA GLY A 272 -22.68 -13.23 -16.33
C GLY A 272 -23.05 -13.62 -14.91
N THR A 273 -24.08 -12.96 -14.38
CA THR A 273 -24.58 -13.22 -13.03
C THR A 273 -25.87 -14.05 -13.06
N LEU A 274 -25.95 -15.11 -12.27
CA LEU A 274 -27.23 -15.70 -11.86
C LEU A 274 -27.56 -15.20 -10.46
N ARG A 275 -28.64 -14.44 -10.31
CA ARG A 275 -29.05 -13.85 -9.04
C ARG A 275 -30.26 -14.57 -8.45
N LEU A 276 -30.09 -15.12 -7.26
CA LEU A 276 -31.11 -15.80 -6.48
C LEU A 276 -31.69 -14.83 -5.44
N THR A 277 -32.96 -14.44 -5.59
CA THR A 277 -33.62 -13.55 -4.62
C THR A 277 -34.73 -14.20 -3.79
N GLY A 278 -35.12 -15.42 -4.15
CA GLY A 278 -35.96 -16.29 -3.33
C GLY A 278 -35.19 -17.50 -2.81
N GLY A 279 -35.77 -18.20 -1.83
CA GLY A 279 -35.11 -19.35 -1.19
C GLY A 279 -34.95 -20.50 -2.17
N CYS A 280 -33.87 -21.28 -2.04
CA CYS A 280 -33.64 -22.46 -2.87
C CYS A 280 -33.45 -23.70 -1.99
N ASP A 281 -34.22 -24.75 -2.26
CA ASP A 281 -34.27 -25.98 -1.46
C ASP A 281 -33.99 -27.25 -2.26
N TYR A 282 -33.38 -27.12 -3.45
CA TYR A 282 -32.99 -28.27 -4.25
C TYR A 282 -31.85 -29.06 -3.59
N SER A 283 -31.89 -30.39 -3.66
CA SER A 283 -30.93 -31.26 -2.95
C SER A 283 -29.70 -31.68 -3.75
N GLY A 284 -29.64 -31.35 -5.04
CA GLY A 284 -28.46 -31.57 -5.88
C GLY A 284 -27.30 -30.68 -5.45
N SER A 285 -26.16 -30.83 -6.12
CA SER A 285 -24.97 -29.99 -5.93
C SER A 285 -25.07 -28.70 -6.74
N THR A 286 -24.26 -27.70 -6.38
CA THR A 286 -24.12 -26.43 -7.09
C THR A 286 -22.69 -26.30 -7.60
N THR A 287 -22.51 -26.09 -8.90
CA THR A 287 -21.21 -25.83 -9.52
C THR A 287 -21.22 -24.46 -10.19
N ILE A 288 -20.17 -23.67 -9.95
CA ILE A 288 -19.97 -22.37 -10.59
C ILE A 288 -18.71 -22.48 -11.44
N GLU A 289 -18.89 -22.84 -12.71
CA GLU A 289 -17.80 -22.98 -13.69
C GLU A 289 -17.31 -21.62 -14.17
N GLY A 290 -18.20 -20.62 -14.22
CA GLY A 290 -17.89 -19.27 -14.64
C GLY A 290 -18.90 -18.24 -14.14
N GLY A 291 -18.52 -16.96 -14.18
CA GLY A 291 -19.43 -15.85 -13.87
C GLY A 291 -19.67 -15.69 -12.38
N THR A 292 -20.86 -15.26 -11.98
CA THR A 292 -21.20 -15.02 -10.57
C THR A 292 -22.55 -15.61 -10.20
N LEU A 293 -22.58 -16.54 -9.24
CA LEU A 293 -23.81 -16.89 -8.53
C LEU A 293 -23.98 -15.91 -7.38
N GLN A 294 -24.96 -15.02 -7.47
CA GLN A 294 -25.24 -14.02 -6.45
C GLN A 294 -26.47 -14.44 -5.63
N ILE A 295 -26.31 -14.58 -4.31
CA ILE A 295 -27.43 -14.76 -3.38
C ILE A 295 -27.75 -13.39 -2.78
N ASP A 296 -28.97 -12.92 -2.99
CA ASP A 296 -29.40 -11.54 -2.71
C ASP A 296 -30.87 -11.48 -2.24
N GLY A 297 -31.41 -10.31 -1.91
CA GLY A 297 -32.81 -10.14 -1.48
C GLY A 297 -33.10 -10.71 -0.08
N ALA A 298 -34.18 -10.27 0.59
CA ALA A 298 -34.48 -10.68 1.97
C ALA A 298 -34.70 -12.19 2.17
N SER A 299 -34.95 -12.94 1.08
CA SER A 299 -35.27 -14.37 1.12
C SER A 299 -34.38 -15.23 0.24
N GLY A 300 -33.37 -14.67 -0.45
CA GLY A 300 -32.45 -15.47 -1.27
C GLY A 300 -31.64 -16.45 -0.43
N SER A 301 -31.63 -17.73 -0.76
CA SER A 301 -30.81 -18.73 -0.06
C SER A 301 -30.60 -19.95 -0.93
N ILE A 302 -29.69 -20.84 -0.52
CA ILE A 302 -29.37 -22.10 -1.20
C ILE A 302 -29.29 -23.27 -0.19
N LEU A 303 -30.26 -23.32 0.72
CA LEU A 303 -30.23 -24.19 1.91
C LEU A 303 -30.32 -25.69 1.60
N GLY A 304 -30.86 -26.07 0.45
CA GLY A 304 -31.03 -27.48 0.10
C GLY A 304 -29.76 -28.14 -0.48
N THR A 305 -28.82 -27.36 -1.01
CA THR A 305 -27.75 -27.91 -1.85
C THR A 305 -26.82 -28.83 -1.07
N SER A 306 -26.45 -29.95 -1.69
CA SER A 306 -25.61 -30.97 -1.06
C SER A 306 -24.13 -30.58 -1.01
N ALA A 307 -23.68 -29.70 -1.90
CA ALA A 307 -22.31 -29.19 -1.98
C ALA A 307 -22.26 -27.97 -2.91
N ILE A 308 -21.28 -27.09 -2.71
CA ILE A 308 -20.97 -25.98 -3.62
C ILE A 308 -19.53 -26.13 -4.11
N THR A 309 -19.33 -26.10 -5.44
CA THR A 309 -18.01 -26.08 -6.08
C THR A 309 -17.85 -24.79 -6.86
N ILE A 310 -16.72 -24.10 -6.69
CA ILE A 310 -16.41 -22.83 -7.36
C ILE A 310 -15.10 -22.98 -8.13
N ASP A 311 -15.22 -23.16 -9.44
CA ASP A 311 -14.09 -23.37 -10.34
C ASP A 311 -13.42 -22.06 -10.77
N ALA A 312 -12.29 -22.20 -11.48
CA ALA A 312 -11.56 -21.08 -12.03
C ALA A 312 -12.44 -20.23 -12.98
N GLY A 313 -12.68 -18.97 -12.60
CA GLY A 313 -13.56 -18.05 -13.33
C GLY A 313 -14.96 -17.89 -12.72
N GLY A 314 -15.31 -18.71 -11.72
CA GLY A 314 -16.54 -18.61 -10.95
C GLY A 314 -16.42 -17.77 -9.68
N GLU A 315 -17.48 -17.07 -9.31
CA GLU A 315 -17.65 -16.39 -8.02
C GLU A 315 -18.98 -16.79 -7.36
N LEU A 316 -18.95 -17.20 -6.08
CA LEU A 316 -20.13 -17.16 -5.22
C LEU A 316 -20.11 -15.84 -4.45
N LEU A 317 -21.15 -15.04 -4.63
CA LEU A 317 -21.30 -13.74 -4.01
C LEU A 317 -22.55 -13.70 -3.11
N ILE A 318 -22.37 -13.35 -1.85
CA ILE A 318 -23.46 -13.15 -0.89
C ILE A 318 -23.64 -11.64 -0.64
N THR A 319 -24.83 -11.10 -0.94
CA THR A 319 -25.21 -9.69 -0.75
C THR A 319 -26.56 -9.51 -0.03
N ASP A 320 -26.86 -8.27 0.39
CA ASP A 320 -28.20 -7.61 0.49
C ASP A 320 -28.34 -6.70 1.74
N GLU A 321 -29.40 -5.90 1.82
CA GLU A 321 -29.69 -4.78 2.74
C GLU A 321 -30.83 -5.00 3.76
N GLY A 322 -31.48 -6.18 3.77
CA GLY A 322 -32.61 -6.48 4.67
C GLY A 322 -32.24 -7.40 5.85
N ALA A 323 -32.54 -6.92 7.07
CA ALA A 323 -32.61 -7.53 8.41
C ALA A 323 -31.96 -8.92 8.71
N ALA A 324 -31.21 -8.95 9.82
CA ALA A 324 -30.80 -10.07 10.69
C ALA A 324 -30.34 -11.40 10.05
N ASP A 325 -29.08 -11.74 10.35
CA ASP A 325 -28.38 -13.04 10.28
C ASP A 325 -29.28 -14.28 10.12
N SER A 326 -29.81 -14.49 8.92
CA SER A 326 -30.51 -15.70 8.52
C SER A 326 -29.62 -16.40 7.52
N ASP A 327 -29.24 -17.65 7.82
CA ASP A 327 -28.29 -18.42 7.01
C ASP A 327 -28.72 -18.45 5.54
N ARG A 328 -27.79 -18.13 4.64
CA ARG A 328 -28.02 -18.16 3.19
C ARG A 328 -27.59 -19.50 2.62
N ILE A 329 -26.69 -20.20 3.28
CA ILE A 329 -26.12 -21.51 3.00
C ILE A 329 -26.38 -22.35 4.25
N ALA A 330 -26.67 -23.64 4.09
CA ALA A 330 -26.82 -24.47 5.28
C ALA A 330 -25.46 -24.71 5.97
N ASP A 331 -25.44 -24.68 7.31
CA ASP A 331 -24.26 -24.92 8.15
C ASP A 331 -23.51 -26.22 7.84
N THR A 332 -24.18 -27.18 7.20
CA THR A 332 -23.61 -28.48 6.83
C THR A 332 -23.09 -28.55 5.39
N THR A 333 -23.40 -27.56 4.55
CA THR A 333 -23.07 -27.59 3.11
C THR A 333 -21.55 -27.43 2.93
N PRO A 334 -20.85 -28.40 2.34
CA PRO A 334 -19.43 -28.26 2.01
C PRO A 334 -19.24 -27.29 0.84
N ILE A 335 -18.21 -26.45 0.92
CA ILE A 335 -17.78 -25.54 -0.15
C ILE A 335 -16.38 -25.93 -0.62
N THR A 336 -16.22 -26.15 -1.92
CA THR A 336 -14.93 -26.45 -2.55
C THR A 336 -14.54 -25.32 -3.49
N LEU A 337 -13.32 -24.79 -3.34
CA LEU A 337 -12.72 -23.81 -4.25
C LEU A 337 -11.66 -24.51 -5.12
N THR A 338 -11.77 -24.36 -6.44
CA THR A 338 -10.91 -24.98 -7.47
C THR A 338 -10.35 -23.93 -8.42
N GLY A 339 -9.89 -22.80 -7.86
CA GLY A 339 -9.41 -21.61 -8.56
C GLY A 339 -10.41 -20.46 -8.61
N GLY A 340 -11.58 -20.62 -7.98
CA GLY A 340 -12.66 -19.64 -7.95
C GLY A 340 -12.63 -18.69 -6.76
N ARG A 341 -13.69 -17.87 -6.64
CA ARG A 341 -13.83 -16.85 -5.60
C ARG A 341 -15.08 -17.04 -4.74
N LEU A 342 -14.92 -16.93 -3.43
CA LEU A 342 -16.02 -16.85 -2.47
C LEU A 342 -16.04 -15.45 -1.85
N ARG A 343 -17.16 -14.74 -1.93
CA ARG A 343 -17.26 -13.34 -1.50
C ARG A 343 -18.51 -13.08 -0.68
N ILE A 344 -18.33 -12.32 0.40
CA ILE A 344 -19.43 -11.77 1.21
C ILE A 344 -19.30 -10.25 1.29
N LEU A 345 -20.44 -9.57 1.17
CA LEU A 345 -20.56 -8.13 1.30
C LEU A 345 -21.53 -7.78 2.44
N ALA A 346 -21.01 -7.24 3.55
CA ALA A 346 -21.83 -6.68 4.62
C ALA A 346 -22.32 -5.27 4.25
N PRO A 347 -23.61 -4.94 4.50
CA PRO A 347 -24.17 -3.62 4.24
C PRO A 347 -23.58 -2.59 5.22
N ALA A 348 -23.80 -1.30 4.92
CA ALA A 348 -23.22 -0.22 5.71
C ALA A 348 -23.71 -0.17 7.17
N THR A 349 -24.88 -0.75 7.45
CA THR A 349 -25.62 -0.60 8.71
C THR A 349 -25.68 -1.88 9.55
N ALA A 350 -25.22 -3.03 9.05
CA ALA A 350 -25.33 -4.31 9.76
C ALA A 350 -24.19 -5.27 9.41
N SER A 351 -23.82 -6.11 10.38
CA SER A 351 -22.93 -7.25 10.15
C SER A 351 -23.65 -8.38 9.42
N ARG A 352 -22.88 -9.19 8.70
CA ARG A 352 -23.32 -10.43 8.07
C ARG A 352 -22.36 -11.54 8.45
N SER A 353 -22.91 -12.68 8.87
CA SER A 353 -22.17 -13.91 9.02
C SER A 353 -22.77 -14.95 8.10
N GLU A 354 -21.93 -15.86 7.63
CA GLU A 354 -22.37 -17.06 6.95
C GLU A 354 -21.58 -18.24 7.50
N THR A 355 -22.30 -19.27 7.94
CA THR A 355 -21.70 -20.51 8.43
C THR A 355 -21.97 -21.62 7.42
N PHE A 356 -20.97 -22.47 7.20
CA PHE A 356 -21.09 -23.60 6.29
C PHE A 356 -20.25 -24.77 6.75
N GLY A 357 -20.36 -25.87 6.01
CA GLY A 357 -19.73 -27.15 6.25
C GLY A 357 -18.21 -27.11 6.13
N LEU A 358 -17.68 -28.17 5.52
CA LEU A 358 -16.26 -28.27 5.17
C LEU A 358 -15.88 -27.22 4.11
N LEU A 359 -14.87 -26.38 4.39
CA LEU A 359 -14.17 -25.61 3.37
C LEU A 359 -13.03 -26.44 2.76
N THR A 360 -13.12 -26.78 1.48
CA THR A 360 -12.06 -27.48 0.74
C THR A 360 -11.33 -26.52 -0.19
N ILE A 361 -10.03 -26.33 0.04
CA ILE A 361 -9.15 -25.61 -0.88
C ILE A 361 -8.52 -26.62 -1.84
N GLY A 362 -9.05 -26.66 -3.06
CA GLY A 362 -8.60 -27.50 -4.16
C GLY A 362 -7.32 -26.98 -4.82
N SER A 363 -7.17 -27.23 -6.13
CA SER A 363 -6.08 -26.69 -6.94
C SER A 363 -6.32 -25.22 -7.35
N GLY A 364 -5.30 -24.54 -7.89
CA GLY A 364 -5.43 -23.19 -8.44
C GLY A 364 -5.28 -22.06 -7.42
N ALA A 365 -5.52 -20.82 -7.85
CA ALA A 365 -5.51 -19.62 -7.02
C ALA A 365 -6.95 -19.33 -6.57
N ASN A 366 -7.25 -19.66 -5.32
CA ASN A 366 -8.56 -19.47 -4.73
C ASN A 366 -8.61 -18.12 -4.03
N VAL A 367 -9.75 -17.44 -4.04
CA VAL A 367 -9.87 -16.13 -3.40
C VAL A 367 -11.06 -16.13 -2.44
N ILE A 368 -10.85 -15.73 -1.19
CA ILE A 368 -11.94 -15.37 -0.29
C ILE A 368 -11.91 -13.86 -0.10
N THR A 369 -13.06 -13.21 -0.27
CA THR A 369 -13.19 -11.77 -0.07
C THR A 369 -14.27 -11.45 0.94
N THR A 370 -13.90 -10.75 2.01
CA THR A 370 -14.82 -10.17 2.98
C THR A 370 -14.82 -8.65 2.81
N THR A 371 -15.95 -8.07 2.40
CA THR A 371 -16.10 -6.62 2.16
C THR A 371 -17.18 -6.06 3.08
N SER A 372 -16.97 -4.88 3.66
CA SER A 372 -18.03 -4.11 4.30
C SER A 372 -18.23 -2.77 3.59
N ALA A 373 -19.47 -2.27 3.54
CA ALA A 373 -19.81 -0.97 2.97
C ALA A 373 -19.87 0.18 4.02
N GLY A 374 -19.57 -0.13 5.29
CA GLY A 374 -19.72 0.80 6.43
C GLY A 374 -19.41 0.10 7.74
N VAL A 375 -20.20 0.33 8.80
CA VAL A 375 -19.92 -0.20 10.14
C VAL A 375 -20.16 -1.71 10.34
N GLY A 376 -20.72 -2.38 9.32
CA GLY A 376 -20.99 -3.82 9.35
C GLY A 376 -19.72 -4.68 9.24
N ILE A 377 -19.71 -5.84 9.90
CA ILE A 377 -18.66 -6.86 9.78
C ILE A 377 -19.14 -7.97 8.85
N ALA A 378 -18.33 -8.34 7.85
CA ALA A 378 -18.61 -9.48 6.97
C ALA A 378 -17.82 -10.72 7.43
N THR A 379 -18.50 -11.82 7.75
CA THR A 379 -17.90 -13.01 8.36
C THR A 379 -18.24 -14.26 7.57
N PHE A 380 -17.24 -15.11 7.35
CA PHE A 380 -17.44 -16.52 6.98
C PHE A 380 -16.98 -17.42 8.12
N THR A 381 -17.70 -18.51 8.37
CA THR A 381 -17.33 -19.55 9.34
C THR A 381 -17.43 -20.92 8.69
N ALA A 382 -16.32 -21.66 8.63
CA ALA A 382 -16.31 -23.04 8.16
C ALA A 382 -16.19 -24.02 9.34
N SER A 383 -17.14 -24.95 9.45
CA SER A 383 -17.21 -25.98 10.51
C SER A 383 -16.12 -27.07 10.42
N SER A 384 -15.37 -27.08 9.32
CA SER A 384 -14.07 -27.73 9.21
C SER A 384 -13.36 -27.19 7.97
N TRP A 385 -12.09 -27.50 7.78
CA TRP A 385 -11.40 -27.17 6.53
C TRP A 385 -10.45 -28.28 6.08
N SER A 386 -10.17 -28.35 4.78
CA SER A 386 -9.18 -29.25 4.20
C SER A 386 -8.49 -28.62 2.98
N ARG A 387 -7.28 -29.08 2.65
CA ARG A 387 -6.54 -28.63 1.46
C ARG A 387 -5.85 -29.80 0.75
N PRO A 388 -6.62 -30.65 0.05
CA PRO A 388 -6.07 -31.81 -0.64
C PRO A 388 -5.31 -31.43 -1.93
N GLY A 389 -5.65 -30.31 -2.58
CA GLY A 389 -5.18 -29.99 -3.94
C GLY A 389 -3.94 -29.11 -4.04
N GLY A 390 -3.36 -28.67 -2.91
CA GLY A 390 -2.17 -27.80 -2.90
C GLY A 390 -2.36 -26.38 -3.46
N GLY A 391 -3.59 -25.97 -3.83
CA GLY A 391 -3.89 -24.62 -4.36
C GLY A 391 -3.66 -23.51 -3.35
N VAL A 392 -3.43 -22.29 -3.81
CA VAL A 392 -3.23 -21.09 -2.96
C VAL A 392 -4.60 -20.55 -2.57
N LEU A 393 -4.74 -19.94 -1.39
CA LEU A 393 -5.94 -19.17 -1.05
C LEU A 393 -5.53 -17.76 -0.65
N GLU A 394 -5.91 -16.79 -1.48
CA GLU A 394 -5.74 -15.36 -1.23
C GLU A 394 -6.91 -14.84 -0.40
N LEU A 395 -6.62 -14.03 0.62
CA LEU A 395 -7.63 -13.34 1.39
C LEU A 395 -7.58 -11.86 1.06
N VAL A 396 -8.66 -11.36 0.45
CA VAL A 396 -8.76 -9.96 0.00
C VAL A 396 -9.76 -9.23 0.88
N ARG A 397 -9.41 -8.02 1.32
CA ARG A 397 -10.31 -7.14 2.08
C ARG A 397 -10.92 -6.04 1.23
N GLY A 398 -12.12 -5.63 1.62
CA GLY A 398 -12.74 -4.37 1.18
C GLY A 398 -12.10 -3.13 1.80
N THR A 399 -12.42 -1.96 1.26
CA THR A 399 -11.81 -0.66 1.60
C THR A 399 -12.39 0.05 2.83
N ALA A 400 -13.42 -0.48 3.50
CA ALA A 400 -14.08 0.17 4.64
C ALA A 400 -13.87 -0.60 5.97
N ALA A 401 -13.78 0.13 7.08
CA ALA A 401 -13.75 -0.40 8.45
C ALA A 401 -15.16 -0.40 9.07
N PRO A 402 -15.52 -1.32 10.01
CA PRO A 402 -14.72 -2.31 10.72
C PRO A 402 -14.69 -3.72 10.07
N PHE A 403 -13.81 -4.55 10.61
CA PHE A 403 -13.10 -5.68 10.00
C PHE A 403 -13.97 -6.85 9.49
N GLY A 404 -13.69 -7.36 8.28
CA GLY A 404 -14.16 -8.67 7.84
C GLY A 404 -13.37 -9.83 8.46
N ARG A 405 -14.00 -11.01 8.59
CA ARG A 405 -13.45 -12.18 9.32
C ARG A 405 -13.65 -13.49 8.55
N LEU A 406 -12.68 -14.40 8.67
CA LEU A 406 -12.83 -15.80 8.29
C LEU A 406 -12.52 -16.67 9.51
N PHE A 407 -13.49 -17.44 9.96
CA PHE A 407 -13.33 -18.46 10.99
C PHE A 407 -13.17 -19.83 10.34
N LEU A 408 -12.08 -20.52 10.68
CA LEU A 408 -11.82 -21.89 10.24
C LEU A 408 -11.70 -22.75 11.49
N THR A 409 -12.52 -23.78 11.59
CA THR A 409 -12.49 -24.69 12.75
C THR A 409 -11.71 -25.96 12.41
N GLY A 410 -11.04 -26.55 13.41
CA GLY A 410 -10.28 -27.79 13.25
C GLY A 410 -8.90 -27.62 12.61
N ILE A 411 -8.27 -26.44 12.72
CA ILE A 411 -6.85 -26.28 12.43
C ILE A 411 -6.08 -27.00 13.55
N ALA A 412 -5.22 -27.97 13.22
CA ALA A 412 -4.36 -28.58 14.24
C ALA A 412 -3.36 -27.54 14.78
N ASP A 413 -3.19 -27.50 16.10
CA ASP A 413 -2.27 -26.58 16.78
C ASP A 413 -0.85 -26.66 16.15
N GLY A 414 -0.33 -25.50 15.72
CA GLY A 414 0.96 -25.40 15.02
C GLY A 414 0.97 -25.72 13.51
N ALA A 415 -0.17 -25.96 12.85
CA ALA A 415 -0.21 -26.16 11.40
C ALA A 415 0.13 -24.86 10.62
N PRO A 416 1.20 -24.84 9.81
CA PRO A 416 1.61 -23.63 9.12
C PRO A 416 0.64 -23.27 7.98
N LEU A 417 -0.09 -22.16 8.11
CA LEU A 417 -0.85 -21.52 7.03
C LEU A 417 0.10 -20.79 6.04
N ARG A 418 1.07 -21.50 5.46
CA ARG A 418 2.12 -20.95 4.57
C ARG A 418 1.66 -20.55 3.16
N TRP A 419 0.35 -20.41 2.93
CA TRP A 419 -0.23 -20.42 1.59
C TRP A 419 -1.20 -19.27 1.31
N SER A 420 -1.33 -18.32 2.24
CA SER A 420 -2.19 -17.14 2.08
C SER A 420 -1.38 -15.89 1.72
N THR A 421 -1.61 -15.39 0.51
CA THR A 421 -1.24 -14.01 0.14
C THR A 421 -2.32 -13.09 0.68
N VAL A 422 -1.93 -12.05 1.42
CA VAL A 422 -2.82 -10.98 1.87
C VAL A 422 -2.38 -9.71 1.16
N THR A 423 -3.16 -9.28 0.18
CA THR A 423 -2.85 -8.10 -0.63
C THR A 423 -3.30 -6.82 0.11
N GLU A 424 -2.45 -5.79 0.04
CA GLU A 424 -2.47 -4.51 0.78
C GLU A 424 -3.83 -4.01 1.30
N ALA A 425 -3.93 -3.92 2.62
CA ALA A 425 -4.76 -2.93 3.28
C ALA A 425 -4.11 -2.61 4.63
N THR A 426 -4.26 -1.38 5.10
CA THR A 426 -3.58 -0.73 6.24
C THR A 426 -3.75 -1.39 7.63
N SER A 427 -4.22 -2.65 7.72
CA SER A 427 -4.57 -3.37 8.96
C SER A 427 -4.95 -4.88 8.81
N THR A 428 -4.15 -5.79 8.24
CA THR A 428 -4.34 -7.29 8.24
C THR A 428 -5.75 -7.93 8.48
N PRO A 429 -6.33 -8.69 7.51
CA PRO A 429 -7.47 -9.59 7.79
C PRO A 429 -7.09 -10.64 8.84
N GLY A 430 -7.97 -10.88 9.81
CA GLY A 430 -7.79 -11.93 10.81
C GLY A 430 -8.43 -13.24 10.36
N ILE A 431 -7.62 -14.30 10.30
CA ILE A 431 -8.13 -15.68 10.31
C ILE A 431 -8.22 -16.11 11.77
N TYR A 432 -9.35 -16.68 12.17
CA TYR A 432 -9.61 -17.05 13.56
C TYR A 432 -9.97 -18.52 13.66
N ASP A 433 -9.37 -19.25 14.60
CA ASP A 433 -9.89 -20.54 15.03
C ASP A 433 -10.87 -20.32 16.19
N THR A 434 -12.05 -20.91 16.08
CA THR A 434 -13.11 -20.81 17.11
C THR A 434 -12.77 -21.56 18.40
N THR A 435 -11.76 -22.43 18.36
CA THR A 435 -11.34 -23.29 19.48
C THR A 435 -10.24 -22.63 20.31
N ASP A 436 -9.27 -21.97 19.66
CA ASP A 436 -8.02 -21.54 20.31
C ASP A 436 -7.71 -20.03 20.17
N GLY A 437 -8.52 -19.26 19.45
CA GLY A 437 -8.25 -17.84 19.19
C GLY A 437 -7.25 -17.61 18.05
N LEU A 438 -7.23 -16.37 17.54
CA LEU A 438 -6.56 -15.84 16.33
C LEU A 438 -5.39 -16.70 15.76
N ILE A 439 -5.59 -17.28 14.58
CA ILE A 439 -4.55 -17.98 13.83
C ILE A 439 -4.21 -17.13 12.60
N GLN A 440 -3.12 -16.34 12.72
CA GLN A 440 -2.36 -15.72 11.63
C GLN A 440 -2.75 -14.29 11.18
N GLU A 441 -1.78 -13.38 11.31
CA GLU A 441 -1.54 -12.26 10.39
C GLU A 441 -0.45 -12.70 9.39
N SER A 442 -0.75 -12.75 8.09
CA SER A 442 0.25 -13.12 7.07
C SER A 442 1.11 -11.90 6.70
N PRO A 443 2.46 -12.05 6.60
CA PRO A 443 3.39 -11.01 6.18
C PRO A 443 3.49 -10.94 4.66
N VAL A 444 3.53 -9.73 4.06
CA VAL A 444 3.93 -9.55 2.65
C VAL A 444 5.15 -8.63 2.55
N THR A 445 5.99 -9.00 1.59
CA THR A 445 7.43 -8.85 1.41
C THR A 445 7.89 -7.56 0.73
N LEU A 446 8.92 -6.92 1.28
CA LEU A 446 10.08 -6.32 0.59
C LEU A 446 11.12 -6.11 1.71
N PHE A 447 12.30 -6.73 1.71
CA PHE A 447 13.52 -6.22 1.08
C PHE A 447 14.60 -7.32 1.02
N THR A 448 15.46 -7.17 0.01
CA THR A 448 16.56 -8.04 -0.38
C THR A 448 17.82 -7.92 0.50
N ALA A 449 18.44 -9.09 0.75
CA ALA A 449 19.86 -9.36 1.04
C ALA A 449 20.44 -9.12 2.46
N ILE A 450 21.03 -10.21 3.00
CA ILE A 450 21.95 -10.35 4.17
C ILE A 450 21.21 -10.19 5.53
N ASP A 451 21.01 -11.15 6.42
CA ASP A 451 21.72 -12.37 6.82
C ASP A 451 20.74 -13.49 7.26
N SER A 452 21.16 -14.74 7.09
CA SER A 452 20.36 -15.95 7.23
C SER A 452 20.29 -16.49 8.67
N TRP A 453 19.20 -16.34 9.43
CA TRP A 453 18.92 -17.21 10.60
C TRP A 453 17.39 -17.43 10.83
N VAL A 454 17.08 -18.61 11.36
CA VAL A 454 15.78 -19.33 11.43
C VAL A 454 14.59 -18.48 11.95
N PRO A 455 13.36 -18.62 11.39
CA PRO A 455 12.22 -17.78 11.76
C PRO A 455 11.62 -18.15 13.12
N TRP A 456 11.38 -17.13 13.96
CA TRP A 456 10.74 -17.13 15.29
C TRP A 456 9.32 -17.72 15.40
N ALA A 457 8.77 -18.27 14.32
CA ALA A 457 7.33 -18.51 14.22
C ALA A 457 6.79 -19.72 15.03
N ALA A 458 7.52 -20.21 16.05
CA ALA A 458 7.16 -21.39 16.84
C ALA A 458 6.94 -21.10 18.34
N VAL A 459 6.79 -19.84 18.75
CA VAL A 459 6.75 -19.48 20.17
C VAL A 459 5.34 -19.20 20.68
N PRO A 460 4.89 -19.88 21.74
CA PRO A 460 3.62 -19.60 22.42
C PRO A 460 3.58 -18.15 22.92
N THR A 461 2.54 -17.40 22.57
CA THR A 461 2.28 -16.06 23.10
C THR A 461 1.38 -16.19 24.33
N TRP A 462 1.83 -15.73 25.51
CA TRP A 462 1.12 -15.96 26.78
C TRP A 462 0.70 -14.65 27.45
N ASP A 463 -0.58 -14.53 27.79
CA ASP A 463 -1.11 -13.45 28.62
C ASP A 463 -1.63 -14.03 29.94
N HIS A 464 -0.98 -13.64 31.05
CA HIS A 464 -1.29 -13.95 32.46
C HIS A 464 -0.80 -15.29 33.05
N GLY A 465 0.48 -15.35 33.47
CA GLY A 465 0.96 -16.38 34.39
C GLY A 465 2.48 -16.38 34.61
N VAL A 466 2.91 -16.71 35.84
CA VAL A 466 4.32 -16.97 36.17
C VAL A 466 4.84 -18.11 35.27
N LEU A 467 5.90 -17.86 34.49
CA LEU A 467 6.43 -18.81 33.52
C LEU A 467 7.87 -19.26 33.82
N THR A 468 8.10 -20.54 33.56
CA THR A 468 9.42 -21.20 33.46
C THR A 468 9.60 -21.79 32.05
N PRO A 469 10.04 -21.00 31.04
CA PRO A 469 10.41 -21.55 29.73
C PRO A 469 11.52 -22.60 29.87
N GLY A 470 11.50 -23.61 29.00
CA GLY A 470 12.55 -24.62 28.91
C GLY A 470 13.84 -24.01 28.38
N ALA A 471 14.99 -24.61 28.70
CA ALA A 471 16.27 -24.12 28.23
C ALA A 471 16.35 -24.21 26.69
N GLY A 472 16.49 -23.05 26.02
CA GLY A 472 16.73 -22.97 24.56
C GLY A 472 15.52 -22.65 23.68
N ASP A 473 14.38 -22.33 24.29
CA ASP A 473 13.15 -21.89 23.60
C ASP A 473 13.22 -20.39 23.21
N ASP A 474 12.44 -19.96 22.21
CA ASP A 474 12.23 -18.53 21.91
C ASP A 474 11.03 -17.99 22.72
N ALA A 475 10.92 -16.68 22.98
CA ALA A 475 9.89 -16.08 23.86
C ALA A 475 9.28 -14.78 23.29
N TYR A 476 7.95 -14.68 23.13
CA TYR A 476 7.26 -13.45 22.72
C TYR A 476 6.37 -12.88 23.84
N LEU A 477 6.55 -11.59 24.15
CA LEU A 477 5.87 -10.89 25.25
C LEU A 477 5.00 -9.74 24.70
N PRO A 478 3.71 -9.96 24.43
CA PRO A 478 2.83 -8.93 23.92
C PRO A 478 2.37 -7.98 25.05
N GLY A 479 2.85 -6.75 25.03
CA GLY A 479 2.14 -5.56 25.55
C GLY A 479 1.83 -5.42 27.04
N ARG A 480 2.21 -6.37 27.92
CA ARG A 480 2.02 -6.23 29.38
C ARG A 480 3.22 -6.75 30.18
N PHE A 481 3.37 -6.31 31.44
CA PHE A 481 4.43 -6.76 32.36
C PHE A 481 4.31 -8.26 32.62
N VAL A 482 5.36 -9.02 32.32
CA VAL A 482 5.45 -10.44 32.64
C VAL A 482 6.38 -10.65 33.84
N SER A 483 5.85 -11.27 34.89
CA SER A 483 6.63 -11.76 36.02
C SER A 483 7.07 -13.18 35.73
N MET A 484 8.36 -13.40 35.49
CA MET A 484 8.94 -14.74 35.45
C MET A 484 9.22 -15.21 36.89
N ALA A 485 9.24 -16.51 37.17
CA ALA A 485 9.55 -17.01 38.53
C ALA A 485 10.98 -16.60 38.92
N ASN A 486 11.28 -16.29 40.20
CA ASN A 486 12.62 -15.88 40.70
C ASN A 486 13.76 -16.92 40.48
N GLN A 487 14.00 -17.37 39.25
CA GLN A 487 14.90 -18.42 38.82
C GLN A 487 15.62 -17.93 37.55
N ASN A 488 16.87 -18.32 37.31
CA ASN A 488 17.53 -17.95 36.06
C ASN A 488 16.88 -18.70 34.87
N HIS A 489 16.72 -18.02 33.73
CA HIS A 489 16.17 -18.63 32.50
C HIS A 489 17.19 -18.64 31.37
N SER A 490 17.09 -19.62 30.47
CA SER A 490 17.89 -19.69 29.25
C SER A 490 16.96 -19.70 28.04
N ILE A 491 16.96 -18.61 27.29
CA ILE A 491 16.07 -18.35 26.16
C ILE A 491 16.93 -18.14 24.93
N ARG A 492 16.56 -18.71 23.79
CA ARG A 492 17.29 -18.54 22.54
C ARG A 492 17.07 -17.14 22.01
N ASN A 493 15.83 -16.74 21.75
CA ASN A 493 15.53 -15.39 21.34
C ASN A 493 14.36 -14.79 22.16
N ILE A 494 14.38 -13.50 22.50
CA ILE A 494 13.27 -12.79 23.18
C ILE A 494 12.72 -11.62 22.35
N ARG A 495 11.41 -11.54 22.11
CA ARG A 495 10.75 -10.44 21.40
C ARG A 495 9.74 -9.77 22.32
N ILE A 496 9.91 -8.48 22.56
CA ILE A 496 9.13 -7.67 23.48
C ILE A 496 8.30 -6.69 22.65
N GLY A 497 6.98 -6.85 22.72
CA GLY A 497 6.03 -5.98 22.05
C GLY A 497 5.88 -4.62 22.73
N ASN A 498 5.27 -3.66 22.03
CA ASN A 498 4.99 -2.32 22.54
C ASN A 498 4.18 -2.36 23.84
N GLY A 499 4.68 -1.75 24.92
CA GLY A 499 4.11 -1.77 26.27
C GLY A 499 4.53 -2.95 27.16
N GLY A 500 5.26 -3.93 26.60
CA GLY A 500 5.72 -5.11 27.31
C GLY A 500 6.96 -4.88 28.17
N GLY A 501 7.16 -5.75 29.17
CA GLY A 501 8.40 -5.77 29.93
C GLY A 501 8.53 -6.88 30.96
N ILE A 502 9.75 -7.07 31.47
CA ILE A 502 10.14 -8.15 32.39
C ILE A 502 10.47 -7.56 33.78
N ASN A 503 9.89 -8.14 34.84
CA ASN A 503 10.06 -7.70 36.24
C ASN A 503 11.42 -8.04 36.88
N GLN A 504 11.75 -7.37 38.00
CA GLN A 504 13.05 -7.32 38.68
C GLN A 504 13.51 -8.63 39.34
N GLY A 505 14.82 -8.87 39.37
CA GLY A 505 15.49 -9.81 40.30
C GLY A 505 16.11 -11.07 39.70
N MET A 506 16.22 -11.16 38.37
CA MET A 506 16.58 -12.40 37.67
C MET A 506 17.65 -12.18 36.59
N ILE A 507 18.39 -13.25 36.27
CA ILE A 507 19.28 -13.32 35.10
C ILE A 507 18.58 -14.13 33.99
N VAL A 508 18.43 -13.52 32.82
CA VAL A 508 17.90 -14.14 31.61
C VAL A 508 19.07 -14.34 30.64
N THR A 509 19.49 -15.58 30.46
CA THR A 509 20.51 -15.92 29.47
C THR A 509 19.87 -15.92 28.09
N VAL A 510 20.38 -15.09 27.17
CA VAL A 510 19.91 -14.99 25.78
C VAL A 510 21.00 -15.52 24.86
N SER A 511 20.70 -16.54 24.07
CA SER A 511 21.68 -17.15 23.15
C SER A 511 21.56 -16.66 21.69
N GLY A 512 20.64 -15.74 21.41
CA GLY A 512 20.31 -15.21 20.08
C GLY A 512 19.80 -13.77 20.16
N LEU A 513 18.67 -13.45 19.51
CA LEU A 513 18.17 -12.08 19.33
C LEU A 513 17.25 -11.61 20.48
N LEU A 514 17.55 -10.45 21.04
CA LEU A 514 16.64 -9.65 21.87
C LEU A 514 16.01 -8.54 21.02
N ARG A 515 14.71 -8.62 20.73
CA ARG A 515 13.97 -7.70 19.86
C ARG A 515 12.93 -6.86 20.61
N PHE A 516 12.79 -5.61 20.22
CA PHE A 516 11.77 -4.66 20.69
C PHE A 516 10.98 -4.11 19.52
N ASP A 517 9.64 -4.03 19.63
CA ASP A 517 8.76 -3.52 18.56
C ASP A 517 8.08 -2.17 18.88
N GLY A 518 8.51 -1.48 19.94
CA GLY A 518 7.97 -0.18 20.34
C GLY A 518 8.45 0.24 21.74
N ASN A 519 7.69 1.10 22.41
CA ASN A 519 8.04 1.53 23.78
C ASN A 519 7.99 0.35 24.73
N SER A 520 9.17 -0.10 25.17
CA SER A 520 9.31 -1.32 25.96
C SER A 520 10.27 -1.07 27.12
N PHE A 521 10.10 -1.79 28.23
CA PHE A 521 10.99 -1.64 29.37
C PHE A 521 11.44 -3.01 29.89
N THR A 522 12.67 -3.08 30.39
CA THR A 522 13.21 -4.32 30.97
C THR A 522 13.91 -4.02 32.28
N SER A 523 13.55 -4.76 33.33
CA SER A 523 14.18 -4.65 34.65
C SER A 523 14.93 -5.91 35.09
N ALA A 524 15.06 -6.87 34.18
CA ALA A 524 15.84 -8.08 34.34
C ALA A 524 17.27 -7.90 33.80
N SER A 525 18.22 -8.65 34.36
CA SER A 525 19.58 -8.70 33.80
C SER A 525 19.64 -9.71 32.66
N PHE A 526 20.23 -9.34 31.52
CA PHE A 526 20.43 -10.24 30.39
C PHE A 526 21.86 -10.75 30.35
N GLN A 527 22.05 -12.05 30.15
CA GLN A 527 23.36 -12.66 29.97
C GLN A 527 23.51 -13.19 28.54
N PHE A 528 24.36 -12.58 27.74
CA PHE A 528 24.73 -13.10 26.44
C PHE A 528 25.71 -14.26 26.64
N GLY A 529 25.37 -15.44 26.13
CA GLY A 529 26.18 -16.66 26.30
C GLY A 529 27.50 -16.61 25.51
N ALA A 530 27.82 -17.69 24.80
CA ALA A 530 28.98 -17.74 23.91
C ALA A 530 28.78 -16.99 22.56
N ASN A 531 27.55 -16.55 22.27
CA ASN A 531 27.18 -15.87 21.03
C ASN A 531 27.09 -14.36 21.25
N GLU A 532 27.35 -13.57 20.21
CA GLU A 532 27.12 -12.11 20.22
C GLU A 532 25.69 -11.78 20.66
N GLY A 533 25.58 -10.78 21.54
CA GLY A 533 24.31 -10.27 22.01
C GLY A 533 23.68 -9.37 20.97
N PHE A 534 22.72 -9.88 20.20
CA PHE A 534 22.00 -9.05 19.23
C PHE A 534 20.82 -8.37 19.90
N ILE A 535 20.80 -7.03 19.87
CA ILE A 535 19.65 -6.22 20.25
C ILE A 535 19.09 -5.54 19.02
N ASN A 536 17.81 -5.77 18.70
CA ASN A 536 17.12 -5.10 17.61
C ASN A 536 15.95 -4.28 18.14
N HIS A 537 15.97 -2.98 17.90
CA HIS A 537 14.77 -2.16 18.08
C HIS A 537 14.24 -1.76 16.70
N SER A 538 13.12 -2.38 16.29
CA SER A 538 12.69 -2.29 14.90
C SER A 538 11.88 -1.04 14.55
N THR A 539 11.44 -0.26 15.56
CA THR A 539 10.49 0.83 15.36
C THR A 539 11.17 2.18 15.59
N ALA A 540 11.32 2.96 14.51
CA ALA A 540 11.93 4.28 14.54
C ALA A 540 11.13 5.26 15.44
N GLY A 541 11.81 6.15 16.16
CA GLY A 541 11.19 7.19 16.98
C GLY A 541 10.65 6.75 18.35
N PHE A 542 10.70 5.45 18.66
CA PHE A 542 10.31 4.92 19.96
C PHE A 542 11.55 4.56 20.80
N LEU A 543 11.37 4.46 22.13
CA LEU A 543 12.44 4.20 23.08
C LEU A 543 12.19 2.89 23.82
N ALA A 544 13.16 1.98 23.76
CA ALA A 544 13.21 0.80 24.60
C ALA A 544 14.27 1.00 25.71
N TYR A 545 13.96 0.65 26.96
CA TYR A 545 14.82 0.96 28.11
C TYR A 545 15.27 -0.27 28.90
N LEU A 546 16.56 -0.33 29.24
CA LEU A 546 17.08 -1.16 30.33
C LEU A 546 17.12 -0.36 31.63
N TRP A 547 16.47 -0.87 32.69
CA TRP A 547 16.38 -0.15 33.97
C TRP A 547 17.75 -0.04 34.67
N PRO A 548 17.93 0.97 35.55
CA PRO A 548 19.18 1.15 36.29
C PRO A 548 19.62 -0.04 37.16
N SER A 549 18.65 -0.83 37.65
CA SER A 549 18.91 -2.02 38.47
C SER A 549 19.22 -3.29 37.66
N ALA A 550 19.11 -3.23 36.32
CA ALA A 550 19.38 -4.35 35.44
C ALA A 550 20.83 -4.31 34.91
N SER A 551 21.30 -5.43 34.39
CA SER A 551 22.64 -5.54 33.81
C SER A 551 22.67 -6.32 32.51
N LEU A 552 23.58 -5.99 31.60
CA LEU A 552 24.01 -6.80 30.46
C LEU A 552 25.30 -7.53 30.85
N LEU A 553 25.29 -8.85 30.79
CA LEU A 553 26.36 -9.75 31.26
C LEU A 553 26.79 -10.64 30.09
N GLY A 554 27.97 -11.27 30.17
CA GLY A 554 28.35 -12.30 29.19
C GLY A 554 29.83 -12.30 28.84
N SER A 555 30.23 -13.21 27.96
CA SER A 555 31.60 -13.23 27.39
C SER A 555 31.67 -12.72 25.95
N ALA A 556 30.53 -12.38 25.35
CA ALA A 556 30.41 -11.95 23.96
C ALA A 556 30.08 -10.44 23.85
N GLY A 557 30.28 -9.85 22.67
CA GLY A 557 29.97 -8.44 22.41
C GLY A 557 28.47 -8.14 22.32
N LEU A 558 28.14 -6.85 22.23
CA LEU A 558 26.78 -6.34 22.07
C LEU A 558 26.62 -5.70 20.68
N THR A 559 25.66 -6.16 19.88
CA THR A 559 25.37 -5.57 18.56
C THR A 559 23.96 -4.98 18.54
N LYS A 560 23.85 -3.64 18.45
CA LYS A 560 22.60 -2.90 18.30
C LYS A 560 22.24 -2.74 16.81
N THR A 561 21.08 -3.25 16.43
CA THR A 561 20.52 -3.21 15.06
C THR A 561 19.10 -2.59 15.06
N GLY A 562 18.56 -2.33 13.88
CA GLY A 562 17.23 -1.74 13.68
C GLY A 562 17.16 -0.23 13.94
N PRO A 563 16.18 0.48 13.37
CA PRO A 563 16.15 1.95 13.33
C PRO A 563 15.73 2.62 14.66
N GLY A 564 15.22 1.89 15.64
CA GLY A 564 14.76 2.45 16.93
C GLY A 564 15.89 2.73 17.92
N THR A 565 15.58 3.48 18.98
CA THR A 565 16.54 3.83 20.05
C THR A 565 16.48 2.84 21.21
N TYR A 566 17.61 2.26 21.60
CA TYR A 566 17.73 1.46 22.81
C TYR A 566 18.53 2.22 23.87
N ASP A 567 17.93 2.50 25.03
CA ASP A 567 18.52 3.27 26.13
C ASP A 567 18.95 2.34 27.28
N ILE A 568 20.27 2.23 27.47
CA ILE A 568 20.91 1.44 28.52
C ILE A 568 21.18 2.33 29.73
N ARG A 569 20.37 2.16 30.78
CA ARG A 569 20.58 2.82 32.09
C ARG A 569 21.19 1.88 33.14
N GLY A 570 21.22 0.58 32.84
CA GLY A 570 21.84 -0.46 33.66
C GLY A 570 23.35 -0.59 33.47
N TYR A 571 23.94 -1.60 34.11
CA TYR A 571 25.37 -1.93 34.04
C TYR A 571 25.70 -2.93 32.93
N GLY A 572 26.89 -2.88 32.33
CA GLY A 572 27.41 -3.83 31.35
C GLY A 572 28.72 -4.45 31.85
N SER A 573 28.84 -5.78 31.84
CA SER A 573 30.10 -6.51 32.13
C SER A 573 30.45 -7.56 31.10
N TYR A 574 29.90 -7.43 29.90
CA TYR A 574 30.25 -8.30 28.80
C TYR A 574 31.63 -7.96 28.23
N THR A 575 32.39 -8.97 27.79
CA THR A 575 33.81 -8.82 27.45
C THR A 575 34.11 -8.76 25.95
N GLY A 576 33.12 -8.40 25.13
CA GLY A 576 33.29 -8.26 23.68
C GLY A 576 32.91 -6.87 23.20
N VAL A 577 33.17 -6.59 21.92
CA VAL A 577 32.97 -5.26 21.31
C VAL A 577 31.50 -4.85 21.38
N THR A 578 31.24 -3.57 21.67
CA THR A 578 29.92 -2.97 21.43
C THR A 578 29.84 -2.44 20.02
N THR A 579 28.90 -2.89 19.21
CA THR A 579 28.68 -2.42 17.84
C THR A 579 27.30 -1.80 17.69
N VAL A 580 27.26 -0.52 17.31
CA VAL A 580 26.03 0.18 16.91
C VAL A 580 25.94 0.11 15.39
N ALA A 581 25.22 -0.90 14.88
CA ALA A 581 25.11 -1.17 13.45
C ALA A 581 23.97 -0.40 12.77
N ALA A 582 22.92 -0.03 13.51
CA ALA A 582 21.83 0.81 13.00
C ALA A 582 21.01 1.46 14.12
N GLY A 583 20.40 2.60 13.81
CA GLY A 583 19.57 3.37 14.74
C GLY A 583 20.40 3.97 15.88
N ALA A 584 19.79 4.13 17.05
CA ALA A 584 20.45 4.78 18.18
C ALA A 584 20.70 3.82 19.37
N LEU A 585 21.91 3.85 19.93
CA LEU A 585 22.23 3.30 21.24
C LEU A 585 22.41 4.46 22.22
N ARG A 586 21.49 4.63 23.16
CA ARG A 586 21.57 5.68 24.18
C ARG A 586 22.14 5.11 25.47
N VAL A 587 23.06 5.83 26.07
CA VAL A 587 23.79 5.42 27.27
C VAL A 587 23.50 6.40 28.38
N GLY A 588 22.84 5.91 29.43
CA GLY A 588 22.53 6.65 30.65
C GLY A 588 23.35 6.19 31.86
N ASN A 589 24.29 5.26 31.69
CA ASN A 589 25.17 4.74 32.75
C ASN A 589 26.61 4.65 32.26
N SER A 590 27.58 5.12 33.06
CA SER A 590 29.00 5.20 32.66
C SER A 590 29.68 3.84 32.48
N ALA A 591 29.04 2.75 32.90
CA ALA A 591 29.54 1.39 32.77
C ALA A 591 28.60 0.50 31.96
N ALA A 592 27.87 1.06 30.99
CA ALA A 592 26.90 0.33 30.16
C ALA A 592 27.53 -0.51 29.02
N LEU A 593 28.73 -0.13 28.55
CA LEU A 593 29.29 -0.57 27.27
C LEU A 593 30.22 -1.80 27.36
N GLY A 594 30.15 -2.52 28.49
CA GLY A 594 30.89 -3.77 28.69
C GLY A 594 32.28 -3.53 29.29
N ASP A 595 33.23 -4.41 28.96
CA ASP A 595 34.62 -4.22 29.36
C ASP A 595 35.28 -3.08 28.58
N THR A 596 36.22 -2.41 29.23
CA THR A 596 36.90 -1.26 28.62
C THR A 596 38.00 -1.68 27.64
N ALA A 597 38.20 -2.98 27.40
CA ALA A 597 39.28 -3.50 26.57
C ALA A 597 38.85 -3.71 25.12
N SER A 598 37.58 -4.09 24.91
CA SER A 598 37.05 -4.47 23.59
C SER A 598 36.65 -3.27 22.75
N GLY A 599 36.16 -2.20 23.37
CA GLY A 599 35.79 -0.96 22.72
C GLY A 599 34.40 -0.95 22.09
N THR A 600 34.01 0.23 21.59
CA THR A 600 32.74 0.50 20.94
C THR A 600 32.97 0.93 19.48
N VAL A 601 32.16 0.42 18.55
CA VAL A 601 32.15 0.75 17.12
C VAL A 601 30.78 1.29 16.74
N VAL A 602 30.74 2.44 16.08
CA VAL A 602 29.51 3.03 15.50
C VAL A 602 29.64 2.99 13.99
N CYS A 603 28.78 2.22 13.33
CA CYS A 603 28.74 2.09 11.89
C CYS A 603 28.12 3.32 11.21
N ASP A 604 28.24 3.39 9.89
CA ASP A 604 27.59 4.42 9.07
C ASP A 604 26.06 4.45 9.30
N ASP A 605 25.48 5.65 9.26
CA ASP A 605 24.07 5.94 9.57
C ASP A 605 23.56 5.48 10.96
N ALA A 606 24.45 5.16 11.90
CA ALA A 606 24.11 4.84 13.29
C ALA A 606 24.59 5.92 14.28
N VAL A 607 24.01 5.94 15.49
CA VAL A 607 24.39 6.92 16.52
C VAL A 607 24.54 6.32 17.91
N LEU A 608 25.65 6.65 18.56
CA LEU A 608 25.85 6.48 19.99
C LEU A 608 25.46 7.78 20.72
N GLN A 609 24.48 7.71 21.62
CA GLN A 609 23.99 8.88 22.36
C GLN A 609 24.44 8.84 23.82
N LEU A 610 25.11 9.89 24.30
CA LEU A 610 25.45 10.04 25.71
C LEU A 610 24.40 10.91 26.41
N ASN A 611 23.78 10.38 27.46
CA ASN A 611 22.75 11.07 28.22
C ASN A 611 23.19 11.28 29.67
N GLY A 612 24.05 12.27 29.90
CA GLY A 612 24.46 12.67 31.25
C GLY A 612 25.59 11.84 31.85
N VAL A 613 26.42 11.19 31.02
CA VAL A 613 27.44 10.24 31.47
C VAL A 613 28.79 10.44 30.76
N THR A 614 29.87 10.09 31.46
CA THR A 614 31.23 10.05 30.90
C THR A 614 31.72 8.61 30.85
N ILE A 615 32.08 8.13 29.65
CA ILE A 615 32.65 6.79 29.46
C ILE A 615 34.17 6.84 29.64
N THR A 616 34.68 5.96 30.50
CA THR A 616 36.08 6.03 30.94
C THR A 616 36.94 4.93 30.32
N GLY A 617 37.99 5.32 29.59
CA GLY A 617 39.04 4.42 29.11
C GLY A 617 38.68 3.46 27.97
N GLU A 618 37.44 3.45 27.50
CA GLU A 618 36.99 2.55 26.44
C GLU A 618 37.33 3.09 25.04
N PRO A 619 37.97 2.30 24.15
CA PRO A 619 38.21 2.72 22.76
C PRO A 619 36.90 2.94 21.99
N LEU A 620 36.85 3.97 21.15
CA LEU A 620 35.71 4.28 20.26
C LEU A 620 36.15 4.25 18.80
N THR A 621 35.33 3.69 17.92
CA THR A 621 35.50 3.79 16.46
C THR A 621 34.24 4.39 15.86
N LEU A 622 34.38 5.43 15.03
CA LEU A 622 33.29 6.09 14.32
C LEU A 622 33.48 5.91 12.82
N ASP A 623 32.44 5.44 12.12
CA ASP A 623 32.48 5.10 10.70
C ASP A 623 31.33 5.77 9.91
N GLY A 624 31.06 7.05 10.19
CA GLY A 624 30.04 7.83 9.48
C GLY A 624 29.57 9.07 10.25
N ASP A 625 28.67 9.83 9.62
CA ASP A 625 28.15 11.11 10.16
C ASP A 625 26.93 10.93 11.08
N GLY A 626 26.44 9.69 11.19
CA GLY A 626 25.21 9.36 11.89
C GLY A 626 23.94 9.80 11.14
N PRO A 627 22.76 9.36 11.61
CA PRO A 627 21.50 9.63 10.93
C PRO A 627 21.19 11.13 10.96
N SER A 628 20.87 11.70 9.78
CA SER A 628 20.43 13.09 9.60
C SER A 628 21.39 14.19 10.07
N GLY A 629 22.68 13.90 10.24
CA GLY A 629 23.69 14.89 10.63
C GLY A 629 23.75 15.21 12.13
N ASP A 630 23.00 14.48 12.96
CA ASP A 630 23.01 14.60 14.42
C ASP A 630 24.32 14.08 15.08
N GLY A 631 25.21 13.47 14.28
CA GLY A 631 26.48 12.89 14.71
C GLY A 631 26.43 11.40 14.98
N ALA A 632 27.48 10.66 14.60
CA ALA A 632 27.69 9.27 15.01
C ALA A 632 27.96 9.16 16.53
N LEU A 633 28.46 10.23 17.14
CA LEU A 633 28.43 10.43 18.59
C LEU A 633 27.61 11.68 18.91
N HIS A 634 26.55 11.54 19.70
CA HIS A 634 25.66 12.66 20.04
C HIS A 634 25.50 12.80 21.56
N VAL A 635 25.87 13.95 22.12
CA VAL A 635 25.74 14.25 23.55
C VAL A 635 24.44 15.02 23.83
N LEU A 636 23.50 14.33 24.47
CA LEU A 636 22.16 14.85 24.81
C LEU A 636 22.11 15.56 26.17
N ALA A 637 23.02 15.21 27.08
CA ALA A 637 23.20 15.85 28.38
C ALA A 637 24.66 15.72 28.82
N SER A 638 25.15 16.67 29.63
CA SER A 638 26.58 16.84 29.91
C SER A 638 27.29 15.54 30.31
N GLY A 639 28.37 15.23 29.60
CA GLY A 639 29.01 13.93 29.61
C GLY A 639 30.30 13.92 28.78
N GLY A 640 30.83 12.75 28.46
CA GLY A 640 32.10 12.68 27.75
C GLY A 640 32.62 11.30 27.41
N TRP A 641 33.77 11.29 26.75
CA TRP A 641 34.48 10.08 26.35
C TRP A 641 35.98 10.29 26.56
N THR A 642 36.62 9.39 27.30
CA THR A 642 38.04 9.56 27.67
C THR A 642 38.97 8.51 27.05
N GLY A 643 38.43 7.43 26.51
CA GLY A 643 39.23 6.47 25.74
C GLY A 643 39.56 6.99 24.34
N ALA A 644 40.53 6.36 23.69
CA ALA A 644 40.96 6.78 22.35
C ALA A 644 39.84 6.61 21.31
N THR A 645 39.70 7.57 20.40
CA THR A 645 38.70 7.52 19.32
C THR A 645 39.41 7.32 17.98
N THR A 646 38.88 6.44 17.13
CA THR A 646 39.38 6.20 15.77
C THR A 646 38.31 6.59 14.75
N LEU A 647 38.68 7.42 13.77
CA LEU A 647 37.82 7.80 12.64
C LEU A 647 38.07 6.83 11.48
N ALA A 648 37.17 5.87 11.29
CA ALA A 648 37.17 4.91 10.19
C ALA A 648 36.54 5.50 8.92
N GLY A 649 35.51 6.33 9.10
CA GLY A 649 34.83 7.14 8.10
C GLY A 649 34.85 8.62 8.48
N ASP A 650 34.41 9.49 7.57
CA ASP A 650 34.15 10.89 7.92
C ASP A 650 33.05 10.89 9.00
N SER A 651 33.27 11.65 10.07
CA SER A 651 32.45 11.51 11.28
C SER A 651 32.01 12.85 11.86
N VAL A 652 30.76 12.90 12.32
CA VAL A 652 30.19 14.05 13.03
C VAL A 652 30.04 13.73 14.52
N ILE A 653 30.39 14.68 15.38
CA ILE A 653 30.10 14.69 16.80
C ILE A 653 29.11 15.82 17.11
N GLY A 654 27.90 15.46 17.52
CA GLY A 654 26.83 16.40 17.83
C GLY A 654 26.72 16.70 19.34
N VAL A 655 26.44 17.96 19.70
CA VAL A 655 26.17 18.36 21.10
C VAL A 655 24.96 19.29 21.18
N VAL A 656 23.93 18.90 21.93
CA VAL A 656 22.72 19.72 22.10
C VAL A 656 22.96 20.98 22.93
N GLY A 657 22.11 21.98 22.74
CA GLY A 657 22.17 23.25 23.48
C GLY A 657 22.11 23.05 25.00
N GLY A 658 23.05 23.68 25.72
CA GLY A 658 23.15 23.61 27.18
C GLY A 658 23.86 22.39 27.76
N ALA A 659 24.25 21.41 26.93
CA ALA A 659 25.09 20.28 27.34
C ALA A 659 26.59 20.60 27.19
N THR A 660 27.43 19.93 27.97
CA THR A 660 28.89 19.94 27.80
C THR A 660 29.40 18.54 27.46
N ALA A 661 30.01 18.36 26.29
CA ALA A 661 30.71 17.15 25.89
C ALA A 661 32.21 17.28 26.18
N THR A 662 32.82 16.35 26.91
CA THR A 662 34.27 16.33 27.15
C THR A 662 34.92 15.12 26.48
N LEU A 663 35.77 15.35 25.50
CA LEU A 663 36.55 14.33 24.80
C LEU A 663 38.03 14.48 25.19
N SER A 664 38.54 13.56 25.99
CA SER A 664 39.92 13.63 26.50
C SER A 664 40.85 12.53 25.97
N GLY A 665 40.30 11.49 25.34
CA GLY A 665 41.10 10.54 24.59
C GLY A 665 41.65 11.15 23.31
N ALA A 666 42.79 10.63 22.85
CA ALA A 666 43.34 11.01 21.55
C ALA A 666 42.41 10.54 20.42
N ILE A 667 42.15 11.41 19.44
CA ILE A 667 41.38 11.06 18.23
C ILE A 667 42.37 10.77 17.10
N GLY A 668 42.32 9.60 16.48
CA GLY A 668 43.19 9.17 15.37
C GLY A 668 42.39 8.78 14.12
N GLY A 669 43.08 8.53 13.01
CA GLY A 669 42.46 8.13 11.73
C GLY A 669 42.95 8.94 10.53
N ALA A 670 42.39 8.71 9.35
CA ALA A 670 42.74 9.45 8.13
C ALA A 670 41.57 10.28 7.58
N ARG A 671 40.49 10.39 8.35
CA ARG A 671 39.19 10.92 7.94
C ARG A 671 38.89 12.27 8.58
N ASP A 672 37.87 12.93 8.04
CA ASP A 672 37.43 14.23 8.51
C ASP A 672 36.64 14.10 9.81
N LEU A 673 36.77 15.09 10.69
CA LEU A 673 36.02 15.23 11.92
C LEU A 673 35.21 16.51 11.88
N THR A 674 33.89 16.37 11.91
CA THR A 674 32.97 17.49 12.09
C THR A 674 32.50 17.54 13.54
N ILE A 675 32.55 18.70 14.16
CA ILE A 675 31.94 18.96 15.47
C ILE A 675 30.79 19.91 15.24
N ASP A 676 29.56 19.43 15.40
CA ASP A 676 28.35 20.25 15.33
C ASP A 676 27.82 20.52 16.75
N SER A 677 28.21 21.67 17.30
CA SER A 677 27.97 21.99 18.71
C SER A 677 26.98 23.13 18.84
N MET A 678 25.80 22.85 19.40
CA MET A 678 24.89 23.86 19.97
C MET A 678 25.18 24.12 21.46
N GLY A 679 25.88 23.19 22.12
CA GLY A 679 26.36 23.30 23.50
C GLY A 679 27.86 23.60 23.60
N THR A 680 28.55 23.08 24.60
CA THR A 680 30.01 23.19 24.74
C THR A 680 30.69 21.85 24.45
N THR A 681 31.62 21.82 23.50
CA THR A 681 32.50 20.66 23.26
C THR A 681 33.90 20.96 23.79
N ILE A 682 34.48 20.11 24.61
CA ILE A 682 35.83 20.25 25.18
C ILE A 682 36.72 19.14 24.62
N LEU A 683 37.80 19.51 23.93
CA LEU A 683 38.81 18.60 23.39
C LEU A 683 40.12 18.76 24.15
N SER A 684 40.68 17.66 24.64
CA SER A 684 41.93 17.70 25.42
C SER A 684 42.97 16.65 25.05
N GLY A 685 42.59 15.59 24.33
CA GLY A 685 43.53 14.60 23.82
C GLY A 685 44.42 15.18 22.71
N ALA A 686 45.67 14.73 22.63
CA ALA A 686 46.53 15.02 21.47
C ALA A 686 46.12 14.13 20.30
N SER A 687 45.29 14.66 19.41
CA SER A 687 44.70 13.92 18.30
C SER A 687 45.65 13.84 17.10
N THR A 688 45.70 12.68 16.45
CA THR A 688 46.64 12.37 15.35
C THR A 688 45.95 12.16 14.00
N PHE A 689 44.64 12.38 13.90
CA PHE A 689 43.94 12.26 12.62
C PHE A 689 44.49 13.25 11.59
N SER A 690 44.40 12.93 10.29
CA SER A 690 44.96 13.74 9.19
C SER A 690 43.92 14.45 8.32
N GLY A 691 42.62 14.16 8.50
CA GLY A 691 41.54 14.85 7.79
C GLY A 691 41.28 16.26 8.33
N VAL A 692 40.29 16.93 7.74
CA VAL A 692 39.85 18.28 8.11
C VAL A 692 39.11 18.23 9.46
N SER A 693 39.39 19.20 10.33
CA SER A 693 38.58 19.51 11.51
C SER A 693 37.54 20.57 11.15
N ALA A 694 36.31 20.18 10.87
CA ALA A 694 35.21 21.10 10.61
C ALA A 694 34.46 21.45 11.89
N LEU A 695 34.41 22.73 12.25
CA LEU A 695 33.82 23.24 13.48
C LEU A 695 32.55 24.01 13.16
N HIS A 696 31.40 23.41 13.43
CA HIS A 696 30.07 23.90 13.06
C HIS A 696 29.17 24.14 14.29
N GLY A 697 28.07 24.87 14.06
CA GLY A 697 27.02 25.10 15.04
C GLY A 697 27.03 26.52 15.63
N VAL A 698 26.30 26.71 16.73
CA VAL A 698 26.12 28.03 17.39
C VAL A 698 26.64 28.07 18.83
N GLY A 699 27.25 26.97 19.28
CA GLY A 699 27.77 26.78 20.63
C GLY A 699 29.25 27.14 20.77
N THR A 700 29.92 26.49 21.72
CA THR A 700 31.34 26.70 22.04
C THR A 700 32.13 25.43 21.81
N ILE A 701 33.27 25.52 21.15
CA ILE A 701 34.25 24.44 21.03
C ILE A 701 35.53 24.89 21.73
N ARG A 702 35.95 24.14 22.74
CA ARG A 702 37.03 24.49 23.65
C ARG A 702 38.17 23.50 23.53
N THR A 703 39.39 23.99 23.34
CA THR A 703 40.60 23.16 23.32
C THR A 703 41.43 23.40 24.58
N LEU A 704 41.77 22.35 25.33
CA LEU A 704 42.58 22.48 26.55
C LEU A 704 44.09 22.39 26.29
N GLY A 705 44.50 21.81 25.16
CA GLY A 705 45.90 21.72 24.71
C GLY A 705 46.23 22.74 23.61
N ALA A 706 47.53 22.93 23.32
CA ALA A 706 47.96 23.79 22.21
C ALA A 706 47.62 23.15 20.85
N VAL A 707 47.28 23.99 19.87
CA VAL A 707 47.06 23.63 18.47
C VAL A 707 48.20 24.23 17.65
N ALA A 708 49.33 23.51 17.55
CA ALA A 708 50.56 24.01 16.96
C ALA A 708 50.75 23.60 15.49
N ALA A 709 51.45 24.40 14.69
CA ALA A 709 51.71 24.17 13.26
C ALA A 709 52.47 22.87 12.93
N GLY A 710 53.16 22.27 13.90
CA GLY A 710 54.13 21.19 13.67
C GLY A 710 53.96 19.94 14.54
N SER A 711 52.88 19.83 15.32
CA SER A 711 52.63 18.69 16.20
C SER A 711 51.14 18.36 16.31
N ALA A 712 50.83 17.12 16.66
CA ALA A 712 49.47 16.71 17.03
C ALA A 712 48.91 17.57 18.17
N GLY A 713 47.65 17.99 18.04
CA GLY A 713 46.90 18.75 19.03
C GLY A 713 45.44 18.32 19.10
N PRO A 714 44.59 19.00 19.88
CA PRO A 714 43.18 18.62 20.03
C PRO A 714 42.37 18.59 18.72
N LEU A 715 42.81 19.33 17.69
CA LEU A 715 42.18 19.46 16.37
C LEU A 715 42.95 18.73 15.26
N GLY A 716 43.56 17.58 15.59
CA GLY A 716 44.25 16.72 14.63
C GLY A 716 45.75 16.93 14.54
N ASN A 717 46.37 16.29 13.55
CA ASN A 717 47.82 16.36 13.35
C ASN A 717 48.25 17.66 12.63
N ALA A 718 49.57 17.82 12.41
CA ALA A 718 50.12 19.03 11.78
C ALA A 718 49.50 19.34 10.40
N SER A 719 49.12 18.31 9.64
CA SER A 719 48.56 18.42 8.30
C SER A 719 47.04 18.63 8.24
N SER A 720 46.31 18.48 9.35
CA SER A 720 44.83 18.51 9.39
C SER A 720 44.23 19.91 9.30
N ALA A 721 43.78 20.42 8.16
CA ALA A 721 43.16 21.77 8.09
C ALA A 721 42.04 21.99 9.14
N VAL A 722 41.89 23.21 9.65
CA VAL A 722 40.77 23.60 10.55
C VAL A 722 39.83 24.52 9.79
N SER A 723 38.54 24.18 9.78
CA SER A 723 37.47 25.00 9.24
C SER A 723 36.54 25.45 10.37
N LEU A 724 36.15 26.72 10.38
CA LEU A 724 35.27 27.31 11.39
C LEU A 724 34.05 27.97 10.73
N ASP A 725 32.86 27.46 11.01
CA ASP A 725 31.59 27.96 10.47
C ASP A 725 30.53 28.07 11.59
N GLY A 726 30.50 29.22 12.28
CA GLY A 726 29.48 29.56 13.27
C GLY A 726 29.88 29.59 14.76
N PRO A 727 30.50 28.54 15.36
CA PRO A 727 30.63 28.47 16.82
C PRO A 727 31.75 29.38 17.37
N ALA A 728 31.77 29.56 18.69
CA ALA A 728 32.90 30.16 19.40
C ALA A 728 34.00 29.11 19.62
N LEU A 729 35.18 29.31 19.05
CA LEU A 729 36.36 28.49 19.29
C LEU A 729 37.19 29.09 20.44
N GLU A 730 37.12 28.45 21.61
CA GLU A 730 37.88 28.80 22.80
C GLU A 730 39.20 28.01 22.89
N ILE A 731 40.32 28.71 23.06
CA ILE A 731 41.66 28.11 23.00
C ILE A 731 42.37 28.31 24.33
N GLY A 732 42.66 27.19 25.01
CA GLY A 732 43.33 27.14 26.31
C GLY A 732 44.86 27.09 26.22
N GLY A 733 45.41 26.84 25.02
CA GLY A 733 46.84 26.84 24.70
C GLY A 733 47.20 27.80 23.55
N GLY A 734 48.41 27.69 22.98
CA GLY A 734 48.79 28.46 21.79
C GLY A 734 48.14 27.94 20.51
N PHE A 735 47.80 28.83 19.57
CA PHE A 735 47.19 28.46 18.28
C PHE A 735 48.00 29.01 17.10
N ALA A 736 48.52 28.11 16.27
CA ALA A 736 49.42 28.44 15.18
C ALA A 736 49.10 27.68 13.87
N ARG A 737 47.82 27.36 13.62
CA ARG A 737 47.38 26.69 12.39
C ARG A 737 46.53 27.63 11.54
N ASP A 738 46.52 27.43 10.23
CA ASP A 738 45.64 28.19 9.34
C ASP A 738 44.17 27.77 9.56
N ILE A 739 43.27 28.76 9.52
CA ILE A 739 41.81 28.55 9.66
C ILE A 739 41.11 29.00 8.39
N ALA A 740 40.33 28.10 7.81
CA ALA A 740 39.34 28.43 6.80
C ALA A 740 38.03 28.85 7.48
N TYR A 741 37.49 30.02 7.14
CA TYR A 741 36.16 30.42 7.63
C TYR A 741 35.07 30.01 6.64
N GLY A 742 33.98 29.47 7.18
CA GLY A 742 32.79 29.11 6.42
C GLY A 742 31.83 30.28 6.19
N THR A 743 30.54 29.96 6.11
CA THR A 743 29.49 30.90 5.69
C THR A 743 28.87 31.73 6.83
N HIS A 744 29.04 31.32 8.09
CA HIS A 744 28.52 31.98 9.27
C HIS A 744 29.64 32.58 10.14
N ASN A 745 29.32 33.68 10.83
CA ASN A 745 30.26 34.40 11.68
C ASN A 745 30.67 33.59 12.93
N GLY A 746 31.81 32.90 12.88
CA GLY A 746 32.46 32.30 14.05
C GLY A 746 33.35 33.31 14.81
N ARG A 747 33.57 33.08 16.10
CA ARG A 747 34.47 33.89 16.97
C ARG A 747 35.57 33.00 17.54
N ILE A 748 36.80 33.52 17.64
CA ILE A 748 37.90 32.83 18.32
C ILE A 748 38.27 33.59 19.58
N ASP A 749 38.29 32.89 20.71
CA ASP A 749 38.60 33.44 22.02
C ASP A 749 39.78 32.69 22.65
N ALA A 750 40.80 33.43 23.09
CA ALA A 750 41.81 32.85 23.97
C ALA A 750 41.30 32.89 25.41
N TYR A 751 41.45 31.79 26.16
CA TYR A 751 41.13 31.77 27.59
C TYR A 751 42.29 31.16 28.39
N GLY A 752 42.48 31.63 29.62
CA GLY A 752 43.61 31.21 30.46
C GLY A 752 44.95 31.84 30.05
N ALA A 753 46.04 31.07 30.09
CA ALA A 753 47.39 31.56 29.80
C ALA A 753 47.75 31.60 28.29
N ALA A 754 46.80 31.29 27.42
CA ALA A 754 46.95 31.39 25.96
C ALA A 754 47.14 32.86 25.54
N ARG A 755 48.20 33.14 24.79
CA ARG A 755 48.61 34.53 24.45
C ARG A 755 48.95 34.76 22.97
N ILE A 756 48.75 33.77 22.09
CA ILE A 756 49.24 33.84 20.70
C ILE A 756 48.22 33.22 19.73
N LEU A 757 47.68 34.05 18.83
CA LEU A 757 47.00 33.68 17.59
C LEU A 757 47.89 34.11 16.41
N THR A 758 48.47 33.17 15.68
CA THR A 758 49.40 33.46 14.56
C THR A 758 49.02 32.81 13.23
N GLY A 759 47.84 32.19 13.12
CA GLY A 759 47.38 31.57 11.87
C GLY A 759 46.85 32.60 10.86
N ASP A 760 47.13 32.39 9.56
CA ASP A 760 46.58 33.22 8.48
C ASP A 760 45.15 32.77 8.14
N VAL A 761 44.28 33.73 7.79
CA VAL A 761 42.90 33.47 7.33
C VAL A 761 42.89 33.32 5.81
N VAL A 762 42.50 32.14 5.32
CA VAL A 762 42.48 31.85 3.87
C VAL A 762 41.08 31.36 3.48
N GLY A 763 40.24 32.20 2.84
CA GLY A 763 39.00 31.72 2.19
C GLY A 763 37.80 32.68 2.06
N ALA A 764 37.59 33.15 0.83
CA ALA A 764 36.36 33.46 0.05
C ALA A 764 35.04 34.08 0.59
N ALA A 765 34.67 34.10 1.88
CA ALA A 765 33.27 34.44 2.24
C ALA A 765 32.95 35.93 2.49
N ALA A 766 33.93 36.81 2.63
CA ALA A 766 33.72 38.26 2.53
C ALA A 766 35.03 38.91 2.06
N ALA A 767 34.98 39.86 1.13
CA ALA A 767 36.14 40.68 0.77
C ALA A 767 36.21 41.83 1.78
N GLY A 768 37.34 42.07 2.47
CA GLY A 768 37.44 43.06 3.56
C GLY A 768 38.73 42.98 4.40
N LEU A 769 38.87 43.86 5.40
CA LEU A 769 39.97 43.80 6.39
C LEU A 769 39.50 43.19 7.72
N ILE A 770 40.40 42.54 8.46
CA ILE A 770 40.11 41.93 9.76
C ILE A 770 40.58 42.85 10.89
N GLY A 771 39.66 43.41 11.67
CA GLY A 771 39.94 44.23 12.83
C GLY A 771 40.18 43.41 14.10
N SER A 772 41.34 43.58 14.72
CA SER A 772 41.71 43.07 16.04
C SER A 772 41.63 44.23 17.04
N TYR A 773 40.79 44.11 18.07
CA TYR A 773 40.57 45.21 19.02
C TYR A 773 41.34 44.98 20.31
N VAL A 774 41.90 46.04 20.85
CA VAL A 774 42.67 46.05 22.09
C VAL A 774 41.96 46.99 23.06
N PRO A 775 41.55 46.51 24.24
CA PRO A 775 40.69 47.24 25.17
C PRO A 775 41.46 48.26 26.02
N GLN A 776 42.43 48.93 25.42
CA GLN A 776 43.24 50.01 26.00
C GLN A 776 43.85 50.83 24.85
N GLY A 777 44.07 52.12 25.07
CA GLY A 777 44.80 52.98 24.15
C GLY A 777 46.28 52.64 24.11
N LEU A 778 46.82 52.54 22.90
CA LEU A 778 48.22 52.22 22.64
C LEU A 778 49.04 53.45 22.20
N ARG A 779 48.65 54.65 22.65
CA ARG A 779 49.33 55.91 22.27
C ARG A 779 50.79 55.89 22.61
N GLY A 780 51.63 56.06 21.58
CA GLY A 780 53.07 56.14 21.73
C GLY A 780 53.75 54.80 21.98
N VAL A 781 53.05 53.68 21.81
CA VAL A 781 53.65 52.35 21.84
C VAL A 781 54.36 52.09 20.50
N VAL A 782 55.67 51.84 20.57
CA VAL A 782 56.50 51.48 19.41
C VAL A 782 56.40 49.98 19.17
N GLU A 783 55.21 49.53 18.77
CA GLU A 783 54.95 48.15 18.34
C GLU A 783 54.28 48.19 16.97
N ASP A 784 54.80 47.41 16.04
CA ASP A 784 54.29 47.38 14.68
C ASP A 784 53.11 46.42 14.52
N ASP A 785 53.04 45.39 15.37
CA ASP A 785 51.91 44.46 15.50
C ASP A 785 51.39 44.44 16.93
N TRP A 786 50.23 45.05 17.14
CA TRP A 786 49.61 45.16 18.46
C TRP A 786 49.06 43.84 19.00
N ARG A 787 49.04 42.77 18.19
CA ARG A 787 48.58 41.44 18.60
C ARG A 787 49.66 40.63 19.33
N LEU A 788 50.94 40.99 19.20
CA LEU A 788 52.04 40.17 19.70
C LEU A 788 52.28 40.28 21.21
N SER A 789 51.88 41.38 21.84
CA SER A 789 52.19 41.66 23.25
C SER A 789 50.98 42.13 24.09
N ARG A 790 49.82 42.32 23.46
CA ARG A 790 48.62 42.88 24.10
C ARG A 790 47.48 41.87 24.15
N SER A 791 46.54 42.09 25.07
CA SER A 791 45.29 41.34 25.08
C SER A 791 44.42 41.86 23.94
N VAL A 792 44.02 40.96 23.04
CA VAL A 792 43.06 41.27 21.97
C VAL A 792 41.67 40.83 22.45
N GLY A 793 40.71 41.74 22.40
CA GLY A 793 39.29 41.47 22.56
C GLY A 793 38.62 41.44 21.20
N GLY A 794 37.97 40.32 20.83
CA GLY A 794 37.18 40.20 19.61
C GLY A 794 37.93 40.38 18.28
N THR A 795 37.31 39.87 17.21
CA THR A 795 37.77 40.06 15.83
C THR A 795 36.57 40.43 14.95
N ARG A 796 36.69 41.45 14.10
CA ARG A 796 35.63 41.90 13.19
C ARG A 796 36.07 41.79 11.73
N PHE A 797 35.17 41.36 10.87
CA PHE A 797 35.37 41.39 9.42
C PHE A 797 34.72 42.64 8.82
N ASP A 798 35.48 43.48 8.12
CA ASP A 798 35.00 44.74 7.54
C ASP A 798 35.04 44.69 6.00
N PRO A 799 33.91 44.35 5.34
CA PRO A 799 33.91 44.10 3.91
C PRO A 799 34.11 45.37 3.05
N LEU A 800 33.72 46.49 3.62
CA LEU A 800 34.10 47.84 3.23
C LEU A 800 34.38 48.53 4.56
N VAL A 801 35.54 49.17 4.73
CA VAL A 801 35.81 49.97 5.94
C VAL A 801 34.91 51.20 5.88
N TYR A 802 33.66 51.03 6.29
CA TYR A 802 32.61 52.04 6.20
C TYR A 802 31.79 52.05 7.48
N PHE A 803 31.96 53.11 8.26
CA PHE A 803 31.15 53.37 9.43
C PHE A 803 29.86 54.05 8.97
N THR A 804 28.75 53.31 8.91
CA THR A 804 27.45 53.83 8.42
C THR A 804 26.82 54.86 9.37
N THR A 805 27.33 54.96 10.59
CA THR A 805 27.02 56.00 11.58
C THR A 805 28.32 56.50 12.18
N VAL A 806 28.34 57.73 12.71
CA VAL A 806 29.48 58.30 13.49
C VAL A 806 29.64 57.62 14.86
N SER A 807 29.45 56.30 14.95
CA SER A 807 29.53 55.53 16.19
C SER A 807 30.09 54.13 15.95
N TRP A 808 30.89 53.62 16.87
CA TRP A 808 31.50 52.28 16.88
C TRP A 808 30.51 51.12 17.15
N GLY A 809 29.32 51.15 16.55
CA GLY A 809 28.24 50.18 16.79
C GLY A 809 27.42 50.44 18.06
N THR A 810 26.57 49.51 18.43
CA THR A 810 25.75 49.47 19.66
C THR A 810 26.60 49.13 20.90
N ALA A 811 26.06 49.36 22.09
CA ALA A 811 26.72 48.99 23.35
C ALA A 811 27.06 47.49 23.42
N ALA A 812 26.17 46.63 22.92
CA ALA A 812 26.38 45.19 22.87
C ALA A 812 27.49 44.80 21.88
N GLU A 813 27.56 45.45 20.72
CA GLU A 813 28.63 45.23 19.74
C GLU A 813 29.99 45.66 20.30
N ARG A 814 30.07 46.83 20.95
CA ARG A 814 31.31 47.29 21.61
C ARG A 814 31.78 46.34 22.72
N GLN A 815 30.85 45.82 23.51
CA GLN A 815 31.15 44.78 24.51
C GLN A 815 31.62 43.48 23.86
N ALA A 816 31.01 43.08 22.74
CA ALA A 816 31.40 41.88 22.01
C ALA A 816 32.83 41.97 21.47
N PHE A 817 33.28 43.16 21.08
CA PHE A 817 34.67 43.45 20.69
C PHE A 817 35.59 43.78 21.88
N GLY A 818 35.09 43.72 23.11
CA GLY A 818 35.88 43.96 24.32
C GLY A 818 36.28 45.42 24.55
N ILE A 819 35.85 46.37 23.73
CA ILE A 819 36.24 47.80 23.81
C ILE A 819 35.26 48.65 24.64
N ALA A 820 34.41 48.02 25.45
CA ALA A 820 33.53 48.70 26.39
C ALA A 820 33.33 47.89 27.66
N ASP A 821 33.11 48.59 28.78
CA ASP A 821 32.73 47.97 30.05
C ASP A 821 31.37 47.24 29.98
N ALA A 822 31.04 46.49 31.04
CA ALA A 822 29.78 45.73 31.13
C ALA A 822 28.50 46.59 31.03
N GLY A 823 28.62 47.92 31.15
CA GLY A 823 27.52 48.88 30.92
C GLY A 823 27.49 49.48 29.51
N GLY A 824 28.53 49.27 28.69
CA GLY A 824 28.66 49.76 27.32
C GLY A 824 29.12 51.22 27.21
N ASN A 825 29.64 51.78 28.30
CA ASN A 825 29.85 53.22 28.51
C ASN A 825 31.30 53.67 28.37
N ASP A 826 32.27 52.76 28.49
CA ASP A 826 33.70 53.08 28.46
C ASP A 826 34.38 52.68 27.15
N TRP A 827 34.08 53.41 26.07
CA TRP A 827 34.65 53.23 24.73
C TRP A 827 35.69 54.32 24.38
N ARG A 828 36.20 55.01 25.39
CA ARG A 828 37.09 56.19 25.25
C ARG A 828 38.57 55.84 25.25
N ASP A 829 38.92 54.57 25.41
CA ASP A 829 40.30 54.11 25.54
C ASP A 829 40.45 52.72 24.90
N PHE A 830 40.62 52.69 23.59
CA PHE A 830 40.80 51.44 22.85
C PHE A 830 41.69 51.64 21.63
N SER A 831 42.24 50.53 21.14
CA SER A 831 42.99 50.50 19.89
C SER A 831 42.44 49.41 19.00
N VAL A 832 42.55 49.59 17.69
CA VAL A 832 42.18 48.57 16.72
C VAL A 832 43.23 48.51 15.62
N GLN A 833 43.57 47.28 15.24
CA GLN A 833 44.45 46.99 14.12
C GLN A 833 43.66 46.19 13.10
N TRP A 834 43.55 46.71 11.88
CA TRP A 834 43.05 45.97 10.74
C TRP A 834 44.18 45.40 9.91
N ASP A 835 44.09 44.12 9.60
CA ASP A 835 45.03 43.41 8.74
C ASP A 835 44.32 42.86 7.51
N GLY A 836 44.98 42.90 6.35
CA GLY A 836 44.45 42.29 5.13
C GLY A 836 45.22 42.69 3.88
N TRP A 837 44.50 42.78 2.76
CA TRP A 837 45.05 43.11 1.44
C TRP A 837 44.30 44.29 0.82
N LEU A 838 45.03 45.28 0.31
CA LEU A 838 44.48 46.44 -0.38
C LEU A 838 44.81 46.36 -1.88
N THR A 839 43.77 46.42 -2.73
CA THR A 839 43.96 46.50 -4.18
C THR A 839 43.75 47.93 -4.65
N VAL A 840 44.78 48.51 -5.24
CA VAL A 840 44.76 49.83 -5.89
C VAL A 840 44.52 49.63 -7.38
N PRO A 841 43.32 49.97 -7.89
CA PRO A 841 42.95 49.63 -9.27
C PRO A 841 43.62 50.52 -10.32
N THR A 842 44.05 51.73 -9.94
CA THR A 842 44.62 52.72 -10.84
C THR A 842 45.86 53.36 -10.21
N ALA A 843 46.95 53.46 -10.96
CA ALA A 843 48.18 54.10 -10.47
C ALA A 843 47.96 55.60 -10.24
N GLY A 844 48.61 56.16 -9.23
CA GLY A 844 48.42 57.55 -8.83
C GLY A 844 47.26 57.76 -7.85
N THR A 845 46.73 56.69 -7.23
CA THR A 845 45.66 56.81 -6.22
C THR A 845 46.24 57.33 -4.90
N ASP A 846 45.66 58.39 -4.35
CA ASP A 846 46.01 58.87 -3.01
C ASP A 846 45.19 58.10 -1.96
N LEU A 847 45.86 57.58 -0.93
CA LEU A 847 45.20 56.97 0.22
C LEU A 847 45.17 57.95 1.37
N MET A 848 44.02 58.02 2.02
CA MET A 848 43.76 58.91 3.13
C MET A 848 43.14 58.13 4.28
N THR A 849 43.40 58.57 5.50
CA THR A 849 42.54 58.23 6.64
C THR A 849 41.80 59.48 7.10
N ARG A 850 40.62 59.25 7.67
CA ARG A 850 39.78 60.28 8.27
C ARG A 850 39.55 59.89 9.72
N SER A 851 40.06 60.69 10.63
CA SER A 851 39.96 60.43 12.06
C SER A 851 40.20 61.74 12.83
N ASP A 852 39.52 61.87 13.96
CA ASP A 852 39.76 62.88 14.98
C ASP A 852 40.93 62.52 15.91
N ASP A 853 41.48 61.31 15.77
CA ASP A 853 42.54 60.72 16.58
C ASP A 853 43.66 60.07 15.73
N TYR A 854 44.62 59.38 16.36
CA TYR A 854 45.81 58.88 15.66
C TYR A 854 45.49 57.64 14.82
N SER A 855 45.81 57.72 13.52
CA SER A 855 45.75 56.56 12.62
C SER A 855 46.94 56.50 11.68
N ARG A 856 47.36 55.28 11.38
CA ARG A 856 48.45 54.99 10.44
C ARG A 856 48.13 53.78 9.57
N VAL A 857 48.68 53.79 8.35
CA VAL A 857 48.49 52.77 7.33
C VAL A 857 49.84 52.32 6.80
N TRP A 858 50.09 51.03 6.89
CA TRP A 858 51.22 50.37 6.25
C TRP A 858 50.76 49.72 4.95
N LEU A 859 51.58 49.86 3.92
CA LEU A 859 51.49 49.12 2.67
C LEU A 859 52.83 48.49 2.35
N ASP A 860 52.81 47.17 2.20
CA ASP A 860 53.96 46.36 1.81
C ASP A 860 54.29 46.60 0.33
N PHE A 861 55.16 47.57 0.06
CA PHE A 861 55.42 48.01 -1.32
C PHE A 861 56.38 47.07 -2.06
N ASP A 862 57.26 46.40 -1.34
CA ASP A 862 58.25 45.48 -1.92
C ASP A 862 57.84 44.00 -1.84
N GLY A 863 56.80 43.67 -1.07
CA GLY A 863 56.15 42.37 -1.01
C GLY A 863 56.90 41.36 -0.13
N ASP A 864 57.78 41.81 0.76
CA ASP A 864 58.57 40.94 1.62
C ASP A 864 57.87 40.58 2.95
N GLY A 865 56.74 41.26 3.25
CA GLY A 865 55.94 41.06 4.44
C GLY A 865 56.54 41.61 5.73
N ALA A 866 57.66 42.32 5.65
CA ALA A 866 58.29 43.07 6.73
C ALA A 866 57.88 44.55 6.67
N ILE A 867 58.05 45.26 7.80
CA ILE A 867 57.66 46.66 7.92
C ILE A 867 58.89 47.53 7.77
N ASP A 868 58.96 48.28 6.67
CA ASP A 868 60.12 49.09 6.33
C ASP A 868 59.90 50.61 6.50
N ALA A 869 61.01 51.33 6.65
CA ALA A 869 61.01 52.77 6.80
C ALA A 869 60.57 53.45 5.49
N GLY A 870 59.36 54.04 5.51
CA GLY A 870 58.76 54.71 4.36
C GLY A 870 57.49 54.02 3.85
N GLU A 871 57.17 52.83 4.36
CA GLU A 871 55.94 52.10 4.05
C GLU A 871 54.76 52.48 4.96
N TRP A 872 55.06 53.12 6.10
CA TRP A 872 54.06 53.72 6.96
C TRP A 872 53.68 55.13 6.49
N GLY A 873 52.37 55.35 6.39
CA GLY A 873 51.74 56.65 6.25
C GLY A 873 50.89 56.97 7.46
N GLU A 874 51.00 58.17 8.01
CA GLU A 874 50.29 58.57 9.23
C GLU A 874 49.44 59.82 9.00
N ASN A 875 48.28 59.91 9.65
CA ASN A 875 47.44 61.12 9.58
C ASN A 875 48.04 62.31 10.35
N GLY A 876 49.11 62.07 11.12
CA GLY A 876 49.99 63.10 11.69
C GLY A 876 49.45 63.79 12.94
N TRP A 877 48.49 63.18 13.65
CA TRP A 877 48.08 63.65 14.97
C TRP A 877 49.00 63.09 16.07
N SER A 878 50.25 63.55 16.12
CA SER A 878 51.20 63.18 17.18
C SER A 878 51.06 64.12 18.39
N SER A 879 50.58 63.62 19.53
CA SER A 879 50.71 64.11 20.93
C SER A 879 50.86 65.63 21.24
N GLY A 880 50.42 66.53 20.36
CA GLY A 880 50.87 67.93 20.36
C GLY A 880 49.82 68.92 19.86
N GLY A 881 48.68 69.00 20.54
CA GLY A 881 47.97 70.27 20.73
C GLY A 881 47.11 70.84 19.59
N GLY A 882 46.65 70.06 18.62
CA GLY A 882 45.50 70.43 17.78
C GLY A 882 44.20 70.15 18.53
N GLY A 883 43.18 71.02 18.45
CA GLY A 883 41.88 70.78 19.11
C GLY A 883 41.01 69.80 18.32
N GLN A 884 40.28 68.93 19.03
CA GLN A 884 39.36 67.90 18.51
C GLN A 884 38.60 68.37 17.25
N GLY A 885 38.82 67.68 16.13
CA GLY A 885 38.24 68.05 14.85
C GLY A 885 38.70 67.09 13.75
N ASP A 886 37.74 66.37 13.19
CA ASP A 886 37.91 65.39 12.12
C ASP A 886 38.87 65.84 11.01
N THR A 887 40.07 65.25 10.95
CA THR A 887 41.08 65.58 9.93
C THR A 887 41.11 64.52 8.84
N THR A 888 41.07 64.95 7.58
CA THR A 888 41.29 64.09 6.41
C THR A 888 42.67 64.40 5.83
N ARG A 889 43.59 63.43 5.84
CA ARG A 889 44.97 63.61 5.35
C ARG A 889 45.40 62.46 4.46
N ILE A 890 46.16 62.78 3.40
CA ILE A 890 46.85 61.79 2.57
C ILE A 890 47.94 61.13 3.40
N VAL A 891 47.81 59.82 3.61
CA VAL A 891 48.80 58.97 4.29
C VAL A 891 49.78 58.35 3.30
N HIS A 892 49.32 58.05 2.08
CA HIS A 892 50.17 57.63 0.96
C HIS A 892 49.74 58.35 -0.32
N ALA A 893 50.65 59.09 -0.95
CA ALA A 893 50.35 59.85 -2.17
C ALA A 893 50.77 59.05 -3.41
N SER A 894 49.94 59.09 -4.46
CA SER A 894 50.23 58.53 -5.78
C SER A 894 50.61 57.05 -5.79
N VAL A 895 49.85 56.22 -5.07
CA VAL A 895 50.10 54.77 -4.94
C VAL A 895 50.00 54.07 -6.31
N PRO A 896 50.97 53.23 -6.70
CA PRO A 896 50.91 52.47 -7.95
C PRO A 896 49.78 51.44 -7.96
N ALA A 897 49.27 51.10 -9.14
CA ALA A 897 48.28 50.03 -9.26
C ALA A 897 48.90 48.69 -8.87
N GLY A 898 48.22 47.92 -8.02
CA GLY A 898 48.72 46.68 -7.46
C GLY A 898 47.89 46.21 -6.26
N THR A 899 48.20 45.02 -5.77
CA THR A 899 47.62 44.48 -4.54
C THR A 899 48.73 44.36 -3.50
N TYR A 900 48.56 45.02 -2.37
CA TYR A 900 49.57 45.13 -1.31
C TYR A 900 49.02 44.54 -0.02
N ARG A 901 49.89 43.92 0.78
CA ARG A 901 49.53 43.61 2.16
C ARG A 901 49.37 44.95 2.89
N THR A 902 48.35 45.05 3.73
CA THR A 902 48.05 46.29 4.42
C THR A 902 47.77 46.05 5.89
N ARG A 903 48.19 47.03 6.69
CA ARG A 903 47.79 47.17 8.07
C ARG A 903 47.30 48.58 8.30
N VAL A 904 46.12 48.72 8.91
CA VAL A 904 45.59 50.00 9.37
C VAL A 904 45.53 49.95 10.88
N GLN A 905 46.11 50.92 11.54
CA GLN A 905 46.03 51.05 13.00
C GLN A 905 45.31 52.33 13.34
N TYR A 906 44.37 52.21 14.26
CA TYR A 906 43.62 53.31 14.84
C TYR A 906 43.63 53.19 16.36
N GLU A 907 43.65 54.32 17.01
CA GLU A 907 43.66 54.39 18.45
C GLU A 907 42.83 55.58 18.94
N GLU A 908 41.87 55.29 19.82
CA GLU A 908 41.08 56.25 20.57
C GLU A 908 41.82 56.60 21.86
N GLY A 909 42.07 57.89 22.12
CA GLY A 909 42.66 58.35 23.37
C GLY A 909 41.61 58.81 24.38
N ASN A 910 41.93 58.76 25.69
CA ASN A 910 41.05 59.17 26.81
C ASN A 910 40.24 60.47 26.55
N GLY A 911 39.01 60.36 26.03
CA GLY A 911 38.11 61.48 25.72
C GLY A 911 36.65 61.07 25.53
#